data_AF-A0A8E6B3J6-F1
#
_entry.id   AF-A0A8E6B3J6-F1
#
_cell.length_a   1.000
_cell.length_b   1.000
_cell.length_c   1.000
_cell.angle_alpha   90.00
_cell.angle_beta   90.00
_cell.angle_gamma   90.00
#
_symmetry.space_group_name_H-M   'P 1'
#
loop_
_entity.id
_entity.type
_entity.pdbx_description
1 polymer ?
#
loop_
_entity_poly.entity_id
_entity_poly.type
_entity_poly.pdbx_seq_one_letter_code
_entity_poly.pdbx_strand_id
1 'polypeptide(L)'
;MTGTSQRNCFQPWKSFRYLSLLFLLSLAFPALVAAQSAPVMKLKENNKLSANGDCSFQYEIKLPVALYTMFKKTTPNTAVMIRKLGLSDQSAAVEGINGEWLDGESTLRISFLSRGVARVHKGETWELPLIDSLDTDLVAVADGVAVLTQAAEIQGMGVATNTIKVAMPAGATEVKTLKSPARLSYKLPAPAATTGTSKVEFDLEAKDQVMSSLAKALSNRSFSALWTARSKFKNTGSVTLNDYRVRFRIAEYAPTWSSWQGTPLVVAGQTVVDGYYPIFDMERIGRLTGQSRAAIEIQYQYRGSDGKLVEETESKEIILLSRNQVYYTSMKFADCVDWNDRMNLVGAVVSSFVTHEDTVIQQAAGRIAKWSGGTNAAASDEAALKFMAAAFQFIGENVAYQTPPSGENETKFIQHVKYGRDVLKNHAGTCIDLAILYGSLCQAVGLEAVLYNIPGHCFPAVKLPQSGKLIPVEATQVGRRSFDEAVAYAFENHMKPIRAGSMPYDEAVVSKYQKLGAIPIDLPPVGEDPLEKWGIKMPTAVVNRNNPTPNQNNPVPSTGDTIVGMWVTRFNLNGGTVGGAALFKQDGAFEGAWVRNDATGKRTSDDTGTWTINGNKLTIKGDKTGTVVRPFELKGDILKLEIAEFGGVVTFTRKKN
;
A
#
# COMPACT_ATOMS: atom_id res chain seq x y z
N MET A 1 9.65 29.44 47.14
CA MET A 1 10.82 29.42 46.23
C MET A 1 10.94 27.98 45.73
N THR A 2 10.81 27.60 44.48
CA THR A 2 10.77 28.27 43.17
C THR A 2 9.76 27.50 42.31
N GLY A 3 8.76 28.21 41.78
CA GLY A 3 7.79 27.63 40.84
C GLY A 3 8.44 27.36 39.50
N THR A 4 8.50 26.09 39.10
CA THR A 4 8.76 25.69 37.72
C THR A 4 7.44 25.79 36.95
N SER A 5 7.39 26.77 36.06
CA SER A 5 6.23 27.02 35.21
C SER A 5 5.90 25.79 34.36
N GLN A 6 4.68 25.29 34.50
CA GLN A 6 4.00 24.49 33.47
C GLN A 6 3.80 25.36 32.22
N ARG A 7 4.85 25.50 31.40
CA ARG A 7 4.76 26.00 30.04
C ARG A 7 5.11 24.83 29.13
N ASN A 8 4.10 24.02 28.80
CA ASN A 8 4.06 23.13 27.63
C ASN A 8 2.66 22.48 27.55
N CYS A 9 1.59 23.28 27.47
CA CYS A 9 0.21 22.78 27.35
C CYS A 9 -0.35 22.85 25.91
N PHE A 10 0.48 23.04 24.90
CA PHE A 10 0.01 23.06 23.51
C PHE A 10 0.98 22.28 22.62
N GLN A 11 0.73 20.97 22.47
CA GLN A 11 1.21 20.27 21.30
C GLN A 11 0.33 20.73 20.13
N PRO A 12 0.90 21.35 19.08
CA PRO A 12 0.12 21.76 17.92
C PRO A 12 -0.66 20.56 17.39
N TRP A 13 -1.92 20.79 17.08
CA TRP A 13 -2.88 19.89 16.46
C TRP A 13 -2.28 19.23 15.20
N LYS A 14 -1.56 18.12 15.37
CA LYS A 14 -0.94 17.34 14.27
C LYS A 14 -1.87 16.24 13.73
N SER A 15 -3.16 16.31 14.03
CA SER A 15 -4.14 15.29 13.68
C SER A 15 -5.24 15.93 12.82
N PHE A 16 -5.18 15.58 11.53
CA PHE A 16 -6.15 15.90 10.48
C PHE A 16 -6.10 17.33 9.91
N ARG A 17 -5.88 17.39 8.59
CA ARG A 17 -5.55 18.60 7.84
C ARG A 17 -6.60 18.77 6.75
N TYR A 18 -7.53 19.70 6.96
CA TYR A 18 -8.76 19.77 6.16
C TYR A 18 -8.58 20.41 4.78
N LEU A 19 -7.46 21.10 4.55
CA LEU A 19 -7.36 22.07 3.46
C LEU A 19 -6.52 21.61 2.26
N SER A 20 -6.61 20.35 1.85
CA SER A 20 -6.22 20.01 0.47
C SER A 20 -6.62 18.60 0.03
N LEU A 21 -7.53 18.58 -0.94
CA LEU A 21 -7.85 17.39 -1.72
C LEU A 21 -6.71 16.96 -2.67
N LEU A 22 -5.71 17.83 -2.93
CA LEU A 22 -4.54 17.49 -3.74
C LEU A 22 -3.70 16.37 -3.10
N PHE A 23 -3.55 16.42 -1.78
CA PHE A 23 -2.81 15.38 -1.04
C PHE A 23 -3.58 14.05 -1.03
N LEU A 24 -4.91 14.11 -1.00
CA LEU A 24 -5.75 12.92 -1.04
C LEU A 24 -5.79 12.28 -2.44
N LEU A 25 -5.80 13.11 -3.49
CA LEU A 25 -5.68 12.67 -4.89
C LEU A 25 -4.36 11.91 -5.15
N SER A 26 -3.24 12.33 -4.56
CA SER A 26 -1.96 11.62 -4.75
C SER A 26 -1.87 10.27 -4.03
N LEU A 27 -2.71 10.04 -3.01
CA LEU A 27 -2.81 8.77 -2.30
C LEU A 27 -3.81 7.81 -2.94
N ALA A 28 -4.90 8.33 -3.51
CA ALA A 28 -6.03 7.55 -3.99
C ALA A 28 -5.80 6.88 -5.36
N PHE A 29 -4.77 7.30 -6.12
CA PHE A 29 -4.60 6.85 -7.50
C PHE A 29 -3.16 6.46 -7.82
N PRO A 30 -2.92 5.22 -8.29
CA PRO A 30 -1.62 4.82 -8.81
C PRO A 30 -1.29 5.56 -10.12
N ALA A 31 -0.01 5.68 -10.42
CA ALA A 31 0.49 6.44 -11.56
C ALA A 31 -0.14 5.99 -12.89
N LEU A 32 -0.80 6.92 -13.59
CA LEU A 32 -1.16 6.74 -14.99
C LEU A 32 0.10 6.92 -15.87
N VAL A 33 0.16 6.16 -16.96
CA VAL A 33 1.22 6.27 -17.96
C VAL A 33 1.24 7.71 -18.48
N ALA A 34 2.41 8.34 -18.40
CA ALA A 34 2.62 9.75 -18.69
C ALA A 34 2.19 10.12 -20.12
N ALA A 35 1.29 11.11 -20.22
CA ALA A 35 1.11 11.86 -21.46
C ALA A 35 2.34 12.75 -21.71
N GLN A 36 2.68 13.00 -22.98
CA GLN A 36 3.85 13.81 -23.42
C GLN A 36 3.86 15.26 -22.90
N SER A 37 2.77 15.74 -22.30
CA SER A 37 2.70 16.95 -21.48
C SER A 37 1.84 16.67 -20.25
N ALA A 38 2.36 16.88 -19.05
CA ALA A 38 1.61 16.67 -17.81
C ALA A 38 0.38 17.61 -17.76
N PRO A 39 -0.85 17.08 -17.62
CA PRO A 39 -2.03 17.93 -17.59
C PRO A 39 -2.09 18.76 -16.30
N VAL A 40 -2.53 20.01 -16.39
CA VAL A 40 -2.76 20.86 -15.21
C VAL A 40 -4.17 20.60 -14.67
N MET A 41 -4.25 20.03 -13.47
CA MET A 41 -5.52 19.91 -12.74
C MET A 41 -5.82 21.19 -11.98
N LYS A 42 -7.06 21.65 -12.04
CA LYS A 42 -7.50 22.88 -11.35
C LYS A 42 -8.53 22.53 -10.30
N LEU A 43 -8.22 22.87 -9.06
CA LEU A 43 -9.10 22.73 -7.92
C LEU A 43 -9.58 24.12 -7.48
N LYS A 44 -10.86 24.20 -7.14
CA LYS A 44 -11.43 25.34 -6.45
C LYS A 44 -12.09 24.85 -5.18
N GLU A 45 -11.81 25.53 -4.08
CA GLU A 45 -12.47 25.31 -2.80
C GLU A 45 -13.25 26.55 -2.40
N ASN A 46 -14.53 26.39 -2.08
CA ASN A 46 -15.39 27.44 -1.54
C ASN A 46 -15.84 27.01 -0.14
N ASN A 47 -15.00 27.34 0.84
CA ASN A 47 -15.19 26.95 2.23
C ASN A 47 -15.90 28.07 2.99
N LYS A 48 -16.78 27.72 3.93
CA LYS A 48 -17.48 28.68 4.80
C LYS A 48 -17.20 28.33 6.26
N LEU A 49 -16.46 29.21 6.94
CA LEU A 49 -16.10 29.06 8.34
C LEU A 49 -17.12 29.78 9.22
N SER A 50 -17.71 29.04 10.15
CA SER A 50 -18.74 29.53 11.07
C SER A 50 -18.11 30.08 12.36
N ALA A 51 -18.84 30.93 13.08
CA ALA A 51 -18.36 31.56 14.32
C ALA A 51 -18.11 30.56 15.47
N ASN A 52 -18.71 29.37 15.41
CA ASN A 52 -18.48 28.27 16.34
C ASN A 52 -17.29 27.37 15.93
N GLY A 53 -16.59 27.68 14.84
CA GLY A 53 -15.45 26.92 14.34
C GLY A 53 -15.80 25.75 13.41
N ASP A 54 -17.08 25.52 13.12
CA ASP A 54 -17.51 24.56 12.08
C ASP A 54 -17.16 25.09 10.69
N CYS A 55 -16.83 24.21 9.75
CA CYS A 55 -16.52 24.59 8.38
C CYS A 55 -17.30 23.74 7.37
N SER A 56 -18.08 24.39 6.51
CA SER A 56 -18.64 23.77 5.32
C SER A 56 -17.61 23.81 4.21
N PHE A 57 -17.35 22.66 3.60
CA PHE A 57 -16.41 22.53 2.49
C PHE A 57 -17.15 22.27 1.19
N GLN A 58 -16.68 22.88 0.11
CA GLN A 58 -17.12 22.59 -1.26
C GLN A 58 -15.90 22.58 -2.18
N TYR A 59 -15.57 21.40 -2.68
CA TYR A 59 -14.50 21.15 -3.64
C TYR A 59 -15.08 21.05 -5.05
N GLU A 60 -14.45 21.68 -6.01
CA GLU A 60 -14.69 21.51 -7.43
C GLU A 60 -13.38 21.14 -8.12
N ILE A 61 -13.26 19.87 -8.50
CA ILE A 61 -12.07 19.31 -9.15
C ILE A 61 -12.32 19.26 -10.64
N LYS A 62 -11.76 20.22 -11.38
CA LYS A 62 -11.83 20.20 -12.84
C LYS A 62 -10.72 19.30 -13.38
N LEU A 63 -11.15 18.23 -14.04
CA LEU A 63 -10.28 17.19 -14.58
C LEU A 63 -10.14 17.34 -16.10
N PRO A 64 -8.99 16.97 -16.68
CA PRO A 64 -8.90 16.71 -18.11
C PRO A 64 -9.97 15.70 -18.54
N VAL A 65 -10.60 15.92 -19.70
CA VAL A 65 -11.74 15.10 -20.18
C VAL A 65 -11.45 13.61 -20.13
N ALA A 66 -10.25 13.18 -20.58
CA ALA A 66 -9.86 11.77 -20.54
C ALA A 66 -9.82 11.19 -19.12
N LEU A 67 -9.29 11.95 -18.14
CA LEU A 67 -9.25 11.54 -16.74
C LEU A 67 -10.65 11.54 -16.12
N TYR A 68 -11.46 12.55 -16.43
CA TYR A 68 -12.85 12.62 -16.00
C TYR A 68 -13.64 11.40 -16.47
N THR A 69 -13.60 11.11 -17.77
CA THR A 69 -14.31 9.95 -18.35
C THR A 69 -13.81 8.64 -17.75
N MET A 70 -12.49 8.51 -17.55
CA MET A 70 -11.91 7.31 -16.94
C MET A 70 -12.36 7.13 -15.49
N PHE A 71 -12.31 8.17 -14.66
CA PHE A 71 -12.76 8.10 -13.28
C PHE A 71 -14.26 7.86 -13.16
N LYS A 72 -15.07 8.56 -13.95
CA LYS A 72 -16.52 8.35 -13.94
C LYS A 72 -16.89 6.94 -14.42
N LYS A 73 -16.16 6.40 -15.41
CA LYS A 73 -16.36 5.02 -15.89
C LYS A 73 -15.95 3.98 -14.84
N THR A 74 -14.84 4.19 -14.14
CA THR A 74 -14.29 3.22 -13.17
C THR A 74 -14.91 3.33 -11.78
N THR A 75 -15.39 4.51 -11.39
CA THR A 75 -16.04 4.77 -10.10
C THR A 75 -17.19 5.77 -10.29
N PRO A 76 -18.30 5.36 -10.94
CA PRO A 76 -19.45 6.24 -11.19
C PRO A 76 -20.15 6.66 -9.90
N ASN A 77 -20.11 5.81 -8.87
CA ASN A 77 -20.65 6.13 -7.55
C ASN A 77 -19.72 7.11 -6.82
N THR A 78 -20.17 8.36 -6.68
CA THR A 78 -19.40 9.42 -6.04
C THR A 78 -19.15 9.18 -4.55
N ALA A 79 -20.00 8.42 -3.86
CA ALA A 79 -19.74 8.02 -2.47
C ALA A 79 -18.50 7.12 -2.39
N VAL A 80 -18.34 6.15 -3.31
CA VAL A 80 -17.13 5.32 -3.39
C VAL A 80 -15.91 6.19 -3.70
N MET A 81 -16.04 7.13 -4.64
CA MET A 81 -14.96 8.05 -4.99
C MET A 81 -14.48 8.87 -3.79
N ILE A 82 -15.41 9.45 -3.03
CA ILE A 82 -15.13 10.23 -1.82
C ILE A 82 -14.43 9.39 -0.74
N ARG A 83 -14.82 8.13 -0.57
CA ARG A 83 -14.16 7.22 0.36
C ARG A 83 -12.74 6.89 -0.07
N LYS A 84 -12.50 6.66 -1.37
CA LYS A 84 -11.15 6.47 -1.93
C LYS A 84 -10.26 7.71 -1.71
N LEU A 85 -10.85 8.90 -1.74
CA LEU A 85 -10.18 10.15 -1.35
C LEU A 85 -9.96 10.27 0.16
N GLY A 86 -10.29 9.27 0.98
CA GLY A 86 -10.03 9.31 2.43
C GLY A 86 -10.83 10.37 3.19
N LEU A 87 -11.94 10.88 2.64
CA LEU A 87 -12.77 11.87 3.33
C LEU A 87 -13.73 11.24 4.35
N SER A 88 -13.91 9.93 4.28
CA SER A 88 -14.70 9.13 5.22
C SER A 88 -13.83 8.44 6.27
N ASP A 89 -14.45 8.08 7.40
CA ASP A 89 -13.84 7.28 8.48
C ASP A 89 -12.62 7.91 9.16
N GLN A 90 -12.69 9.21 9.37
CA GLN A 90 -11.64 10.02 10.00
C GLN A 90 -11.94 10.24 11.48
N SER A 91 -10.92 10.56 12.28
CA SER A 91 -11.12 10.99 13.66
C SER A 91 -11.96 12.28 13.76
N ALA A 92 -11.93 13.12 12.71
CA ALA A 92 -12.81 14.27 12.53
C ALA A 92 -14.30 13.90 12.44
N ALA A 93 -15.17 14.72 13.06
CA ALA A 93 -16.61 14.61 12.84
C ALA A 93 -16.99 15.30 11.53
N VAL A 94 -17.30 14.48 10.52
CA VAL A 94 -17.71 14.92 9.18
C VAL A 94 -19.13 14.44 8.92
N GLU A 95 -19.98 15.34 8.40
CA GLU A 95 -21.40 15.14 8.18
C GLU A 95 -21.79 15.55 6.76
N GLY A 96 -22.89 14.98 6.25
CA GLY A 96 -23.51 15.43 5.00
C GLY A 96 -22.60 15.34 3.78
N ILE A 97 -21.73 14.32 3.73
CA ILE A 97 -20.80 14.15 2.62
C ILE A 97 -21.58 13.82 1.34
N ASN A 98 -21.42 14.64 0.32
CA ASN A 98 -22.08 14.49 -0.98
C ASN A 98 -21.07 14.67 -2.12
N GLY A 99 -21.28 13.97 -3.23
CA GLY A 99 -20.46 14.09 -4.42
C GLY A 99 -21.27 14.02 -5.70
N GLU A 100 -20.85 14.79 -6.71
CA GLU A 100 -21.58 14.95 -7.96
C GLU A 100 -20.61 15.00 -9.16
N TRP A 101 -20.94 14.23 -10.20
CA TRP A 101 -20.27 14.29 -11.50
C TRP A 101 -20.94 15.33 -12.40
N LEU A 102 -20.27 16.46 -12.65
CA LEU A 102 -20.76 17.54 -13.52
C LEU A 102 -20.22 17.38 -14.94
N ASP A 103 -20.98 16.68 -15.79
CA ASP A 103 -20.53 16.26 -17.13
C ASP A 103 -20.15 17.42 -18.04
N GLY A 104 -20.98 18.48 -18.07
CA GLY A 104 -20.76 19.64 -18.93
C GLY A 104 -19.46 20.40 -18.66
N GLU A 105 -18.85 20.19 -17.49
CA GLU A 105 -17.64 20.89 -17.06
C GLU A 105 -16.43 19.97 -16.87
N SER A 106 -16.62 18.65 -16.97
CA SER A 106 -15.64 17.64 -16.54
C SER A 106 -15.17 17.86 -15.10
N THR A 107 -16.12 18.16 -14.20
CA THR A 107 -15.85 18.51 -12.79
C THR A 107 -16.42 17.47 -11.84
N LEU A 108 -15.63 17.03 -10.86
CA LEU A 108 -16.12 16.33 -9.67
C LEU A 108 -16.35 17.35 -8.56
N ARG A 109 -17.60 17.51 -8.13
CA ARG A 109 -17.96 18.35 -6.98
C ARG A 109 -18.10 17.48 -5.73
N ILE A 110 -17.53 17.93 -4.61
CA ILE A 110 -17.66 17.26 -3.31
C ILE A 110 -18.02 18.32 -2.27
N SER A 111 -18.98 18.03 -1.40
CA SER A 111 -19.33 18.91 -0.28
C SER A 111 -19.50 18.13 1.02
N PHE A 112 -19.13 18.74 2.14
CA PHE A 112 -19.38 18.18 3.47
C PHE A 112 -19.30 19.26 4.55
N LEU A 113 -19.85 18.97 5.72
CA LEU A 113 -19.67 19.76 6.93
C LEU A 113 -18.66 19.08 7.83
N SER A 114 -17.71 19.82 8.39
CA SER A 114 -16.89 19.32 9.48
C SER A 114 -17.04 20.18 10.73
N ARG A 115 -17.20 19.50 11.87
CA ARG A 115 -17.43 20.11 13.17
C ARG A 115 -16.12 20.50 13.86
N GLY A 116 -16.07 21.69 14.45
CA GLY A 116 -14.97 22.08 15.34
C GLY A 116 -13.60 22.13 14.68
N VAL A 117 -13.56 22.46 13.39
CA VAL A 117 -12.35 22.51 12.57
C VAL A 117 -11.42 23.64 13.05
N ALA A 118 -11.99 24.82 13.29
CA ALA A 118 -11.27 25.92 13.91
C ALA A 118 -11.52 25.93 15.42
N ARG A 119 -10.47 26.22 16.19
CA ARG A 119 -10.53 26.29 17.66
C ARG A 119 -9.81 27.51 18.18
N VAL A 120 -10.21 27.97 19.35
CA VAL A 120 -9.47 28.99 20.08
C VAL A 120 -8.11 28.41 20.48
N HIS A 121 -7.04 29.07 20.07
CA HIS A 121 -5.68 28.77 20.50
C HIS A 121 -5.31 29.56 21.75
N LYS A 122 -5.52 30.88 21.73
CA LYS A 122 -5.21 31.79 22.85
C LYS A 122 -5.96 33.11 22.73
N GLY A 123 -6.62 33.52 23.82
CA GLY A 123 -7.43 34.74 23.84
C GLY A 123 -8.51 34.67 22.76
N GLU A 124 -8.51 35.64 21.85
CA GLU A 124 -9.44 35.69 20.71
C GLU A 124 -8.84 35.08 19.43
N THR A 125 -7.66 34.46 19.51
CA THR A 125 -7.00 33.86 18.34
C THR A 125 -7.57 32.49 18.07
N TRP A 126 -8.17 32.32 16.90
CA TRP A 126 -8.62 31.06 16.36
C TRP A 126 -7.62 30.52 15.35
N GLU A 127 -7.49 29.20 15.31
CA GLU A 127 -6.63 28.50 14.36
C GLU A 127 -7.38 27.34 13.71
N LEU A 128 -7.19 27.19 12.40
CA LEU A 128 -7.60 26.06 11.57
C LEU A 128 -6.34 25.39 11.00
N PRO A 129 -6.18 24.06 11.11
CA PRO A 129 -5.01 23.35 10.57
C PRO A 129 -5.02 23.24 9.04
N LEU A 130 -3.87 23.52 8.41
CA LEU A 130 -3.59 23.33 6.98
C LEU A 130 -2.66 22.12 6.77
N ILE A 131 -2.42 21.73 5.51
CA ILE A 131 -1.49 20.63 5.20
C ILE A 131 -0.04 21.11 5.21
N ASP A 132 0.78 20.65 6.17
CA ASP A 132 2.20 21.05 6.28
C ASP A 132 3.04 20.73 5.04
N SER A 133 2.72 19.66 4.30
CA SER A 133 3.47 19.21 3.13
C SER A 133 3.10 19.97 1.85
N LEU A 134 2.19 20.93 1.92
CA LEU A 134 1.78 21.75 0.79
C LEU A 134 2.11 23.21 1.09
N ASP A 135 2.83 23.83 0.17
CA ASP A 135 3.05 25.27 0.27
C ASP A 135 1.70 25.97 0.05
N THR A 136 1.24 26.63 1.10
CA THR A 136 -0.06 27.30 1.15
C THR A 136 0.17 28.77 1.43
N ASP A 137 -0.13 29.61 0.44
CA ASP A 137 0.05 31.05 0.54
C ASP A 137 -1.29 31.76 0.67
N LEU A 138 -1.37 32.73 1.58
CA LEU A 138 -2.50 33.64 1.69
C LEU A 138 -2.26 34.80 0.71
N VAL A 139 -3.09 34.89 -0.33
CA VAL A 139 -2.91 35.84 -1.43
C VAL A 139 -3.71 37.12 -1.19
N ALA A 140 -4.90 37.01 -0.61
CA ALA A 140 -5.75 38.17 -0.32
C ALA A 140 -6.68 37.90 0.86
N VAL A 141 -7.05 38.98 1.55
CA VAL A 141 -8.15 39.01 2.51
C VAL A 141 -8.98 40.24 2.18
N ALA A 142 -10.18 40.05 1.62
CA ALA A 142 -11.05 41.14 1.19
C ALA A 142 -12.52 40.71 1.35
N ASP A 143 -13.38 41.65 1.72
CA ASP A 143 -14.84 41.45 1.84
C ASP A 143 -15.24 40.23 2.69
N GLY A 144 -14.49 39.99 3.78
CA GLY A 144 -14.71 38.84 4.66
C GLY A 144 -14.31 37.49 4.07
N VAL A 145 -13.54 37.46 2.97
CA VAL A 145 -13.06 36.24 2.32
C VAL A 145 -11.53 36.21 2.34
N ALA A 146 -10.96 35.13 2.86
CA ALA A 146 -9.54 34.81 2.72
C ALA A 146 -9.33 33.95 1.48
N VAL A 147 -8.40 34.35 0.60
CA VAL A 147 -8.04 33.65 -0.62
C VAL A 147 -6.65 33.06 -0.47
N LEU A 148 -6.55 31.74 -0.48
CA LEU A 148 -5.31 31.00 -0.42
C LEU A 148 -5.04 30.27 -1.74
N THR A 149 -3.76 29.98 -2.01
CA THR A 149 -3.34 29.17 -3.15
C THR A 149 -2.41 28.05 -2.71
N GLN A 150 -2.51 26.91 -3.39
CA GLN A 150 -1.60 25.78 -3.24
C GLN A 150 -1.23 25.22 -4.61
N ALA A 151 -0.05 24.61 -4.69
CA ALA A 151 0.35 23.79 -5.82
C ALA A 151 1.03 22.51 -5.32
N ALA A 152 0.80 21.41 -6.03
CA ALA A 152 1.43 20.12 -5.77
C ALA A 152 1.71 19.40 -7.07
N GLU A 153 2.84 18.69 -7.13
CA GLU A 153 3.06 17.68 -8.17
C GLU A 153 2.39 16.37 -7.74
N ILE A 154 1.50 15.85 -8.57
CA ILE A 154 0.80 14.60 -8.34
C ILE A 154 1.40 13.55 -9.26
N GLN A 155 2.04 12.54 -8.68
CA GLN A 155 2.73 11.49 -9.41
C GLN A 155 1.78 10.81 -10.41
N GLY A 156 2.14 10.83 -11.69
CA GLY A 156 1.32 10.26 -12.77
C GLY A 156 0.10 11.10 -13.20
N MET A 157 -0.16 12.24 -12.57
CA MET A 157 -1.25 13.15 -12.96
C MET A 157 -0.82 14.58 -13.27
N GLY A 158 0.44 14.92 -13.01
CA GLY A 158 1.00 16.24 -13.32
C GLY A 158 0.83 17.26 -12.19
N VAL A 159 0.98 18.53 -12.54
CA VAL A 159 0.87 19.63 -11.58
C VAL A 159 -0.60 19.93 -11.33
N ALA A 160 -0.94 20.10 -10.07
CA ALA A 160 -2.28 20.44 -9.64
C ALA A 160 -2.24 21.72 -8.81
N THR A 161 -3.06 22.69 -9.20
CA THR A 161 -3.17 24.00 -8.54
C THR A 161 -4.53 24.13 -7.89
N ASN A 162 -4.56 24.70 -6.69
CA ASN A 162 -5.77 24.87 -5.91
C ASN A 162 -5.95 26.35 -5.52
N THR A 163 -7.14 26.89 -5.73
CA THR A 163 -7.55 28.20 -5.22
C THR A 163 -8.60 27.99 -4.13
N ILE A 164 -8.29 28.42 -2.92
CA ILE A 164 -9.11 28.20 -1.74
C ILE A 164 -9.70 29.52 -1.28
N LYS A 165 -11.02 29.63 -1.33
CA LYS A 165 -11.75 30.76 -0.77
C LYS A 165 -12.37 30.32 0.55
N VAL A 166 -12.04 31.02 1.62
CA VAL A 166 -12.61 30.82 2.95
C VAL A 166 -13.44 32.05 3.30
N ALA A 167 -14.76 31.91 3.26
CA ALA A 167 -15.67 32.91 3.83
C ALA A 167 -15.49 32.89 5.35
N MET A 168 -14.92 33.97 5.88
CA MET A 168 -14.59 34.13 7.30
C MET A 168 -15.85 34.46 8.10
N PRO A 169 -15.90 34.07 9.39
CA PRO A 169 -17.01 34.47 10.25
C PRO A 169 -17.06 36.00 10.41
N ALA A 170 -18.26 36.55 10.55
CA ALA A 170 -18.45 37.98 10.75
C ALA A 170 -17.67 38.46 11.99
N GLY A 171 -16.96 39.59 11.85
CA GLY A 171 -16.07 40.11 12.91
C GLY A 171 -14.67 39.49 12.94
N ALA A 172 -14.35 38.55 12.05
CA ALA A 172 -12.99 38.03 11.93
C ALA A 172 -12.02 39.11 11.44
N THR A 173 -10.87 39.21 12.10
CA THR A 173 -9.79 40.18 11.78
C THR A 173 -8.43 39.49 11.83
N GLU A 174 -7.37 40.19 11.41
CA GLU A 174 -5.98 39.70 11.47
C GLU A 174 -5.75 38.31 10.87
N VAL A 175 -6.40 38.03 9.73
CA VAL A 175 -6.29 36.75 9.05
C VAL A 175 -4.89 36.59 8.45
N LYS A 176 -4.20 35.50 8.79
CA LYS A 176 -2.85 35.18 8.33
C LYS A 176 -2.60 33.69 8.27
N THR A 177 -1.63 33.27 7.47
CA THR A 177 -1.10 31.90 7.52
C THR A 177 0.12 31.84 8.45
N LEU A 178 0.24 30.75 9.19
CA LEU A 178 1.43 30.39 9.97
C LEU A 178 2.08 29.18 9.32
N LYS A 179 3.42 29.09 9.34
CA LYS A 179 4.18 27.91 8.88
C LYS A 179 4.70 27.14 10.11
N SER A 180 4.85 25.82 9.99
CA SER A 180 5.45 24.92 10.99
C SER A 180 4.80 24.89 12.40
N PRO A 181 3.61 24.28 12.56
CA PRO A 181 2.76 23.73 11.50
C PRO A 181 1.91 24.78 10.78
N ALA A 182 1.59 24.45 9.54
CA ALA A 182 0.76 25.19 8.60
C ALA A 182 -0.65 25.37 9.17
N ARG A 183 -1.07 26.63 9.36
CA ARG A 183 -2.38 26.99 9.94
C ARG A 183 -2.91 28.28 9.34
N LEU A 184 -4.24 28.38 9.22
CA LEU A 184 -4.93 29.65 9.03
C LEU A 184 -5.29 30.20 10.43
N SER A 185 -4.76 31.36 10.76
CA SER A 185 -4.97 32.05 12.04
C SER A 185 -5.76 33.32 11.82
N TYR A 186 -6.71 33.62 12.71
CA TYR A 186 -7.51 34.85 12.67
C TYR A 186 -7.95 35.21 14.09
N LYS A 187 -8.29 36.48 14.32
CA LYS A 187 -8.94 36.93 15.55
C LYS A 187 -10.44 36.94 15.39
N LEU A 188 -11.16 36.42 16.38
CA LEU A 188 -12.60 36.52 16.50
C LEU A 188 -12.96 36.60 17.98
N PRO A 189 -13.47 37.74 18.47
CA PRO A 189 -13.91 37.89 19.86
C PRO A 189 -14.96 36.85 20.21
N ALA A 190 -14.86 36.28 21.43
CA ALA A 190 -15.93 35.45 21.94
C ALA A 190 -17.21 36.30 22.08
N PRO A 191 -18.41 35.72 21.85
CA PRO A 191 -19.66 36.41 22.16
C PRO A 191 -19.63 36.94 23.60
N ALA A 192 -20.16 38.16 23.81
CA ALA A 192 -20.22 38.76 25.13
C ALA A 192 -20.88 37.81 26.14
N ALA A 193 -20.36 37.76 27.37
CA ALA A 193 -20.88 36.91 28.41
C ALA A 193 -22.35 37.26 28.70
N THR A 194 -23.27 36.44 28.20
CA THR A 194 -24.69 36.55 28.51
C THR A 194 -25.00 35.80 29.81
N THR A 195 -25.94 36.32 30.61
CA THR A 195 -26.63 35.49 31.62
C THR A 195 -27.28 34.31 30.91
N GLY A 196 -26.87 33.09 31.22
CA GLY A 196 -27.27 31.91 30.47
C GLY A 196 -26.92 30.62 31.18
N THR A 197 -27.19 29.49 30.53
CA THR A 197 -26.99 28.15 31.10
C THR A 197 -25.75 27.50 30.51
N SER A 198 -24.90 26.94 31.39
CA SER A 198 -23.83 26.03 30.99
C SER A 198 -24.46 24.65 30.76
N LYS A 199 -24.38 24.13 29.53
CA LYS A 199 -24.91 22.80 29.18
C LYS A 199 -23.99 22.12 28.17
N VAL A 200 -23.66 20.86 28.43
CA VAL A 200 -22.77 20.04 27.61
C VAL A 200 -23.48 18.78 27.18
N GLU A 201 -23.26 18.39 25.93
CA GLU A 201 -23.50 17.06 25.41
C GLU A 201 -22.13 16.43 25.13
N PHE A 202 -21.89 15.24 25.64
CA PHE A 202 -20.64 14.51 25.47
C PHE A 202 -20.92 13.13 24.89
N ASP A 203 -20.10 12.72 23.93
CA ASP A 203 -20.16 11.39 23.33
C ASP A 203 -18.75 10.81 23.16
N LEU A 204 -18.58 9.58 23.66
CA LEU A 204 -17.39 8.76 23.48
C LEU A 204 -17.64 7.73 22.37
N GLU A 205 -17.09 8.02 21.19
CA GLU A 205 -17.08 7.07 20.09
C GLU A 205 -15.80 6.24 20.13
N ALA A 206 -15.93 4.92 19.95
CA ALA A 206 -14.81 4.00 19.89
C ALA A 206 -15.01 3.01 18.75
N LYS A 207 -13.91 2.49 18.20
CA LYS A 207 -13.97 1.33 17.32
C LYS A 207 -14.30 0.10 18.17
N ASP A 208 -15.34 -0.64 17.80
CA ASP A 208 -15.76 -1.86 18.54
C ASP A 208 -14.65 -2.92 18.60
N GLN A 209 -13.82 -2.98 17.55
CA GLN A 209 -12.70 -3.89 17.44
C GLN A 209 -11.41 -3.18 17.00
N VAL A 210 -10.33 -3.43 17.73
CA VAL A 210 -9.01 -2.83 17.47
C VAL A 210 -8.02 -3.94 17.12
N MET A 211 -7.38 -3.81 15.95
CA MET A 211 -6.34 -4.73 15.50
C MET A 211 -5.04 -4.48 16.27
N SER A 212 -4.69 -5.37 17.18
CA SER A 212 -3.42 -5.31 17.92
C SER A 212 -2.18 -5.36 17.02
N SER A 213 -2.28 -6.03 15.87
CA SER A 213 -1.23 -6.04 14.84
C SER A 213 -0.93 -4.65 14.25
N LEU A 214 -1.85 -3.69 14.38
CA LEU A 214 -1.68 -2.30 13.96
C LEU A 214 -1.34 -1.36 15.12
N ALA A 215 -0.97 -1.86 16.31
CA ALA A 215 -0.78 -1.03 17.50
C ALA A 215 0.18 0.15 17.30
N LYS A 216 1.28 -0.04 16.55
CA LYS A 216 2.21 1.05 16.21
C LYS A 216 1.65 2.04 15.19
N ALA A 217 0.76 1.61 14.30
CA ALA A 217 0.07 2.50 13.36
C ALA A 217 -1.04 3.31 14.05
N LEU A 218 -1.79 2.67 14.95
CA LEU A 218 -2.84 3.27 15.79
C LEU A 218 -2.31 4.32 16.77
N SER A 219 -1.03 4.28 17.13
CA SER A 219 -0.36 5.30 17.93
C SER A 219 0.07 6.53 17.10
N ASN A 220 0.05 6.42 15.77
CA ASN A 220 0.49 7.47 14.86
C ASN A 220 -0.70 8.28 14.31
N ARG A 221 -0.81 9.52 14.78
CA ARG A 221 -1.82 10.51 14.37
C ARG A 221 -1.85 10.80 12.85
N SER A 222 -0.79 10.46 12.13
CA SER A 222 -0.70 10.62 10.67
C SER A 222 -1.59 9.62 9.91
N PHE A 223 -1.94 8.48 10.53
CA PHE A 223 -2.96 7.57 10.01
C PHE A 223 -4.32 7.95 10.57
N SER A 224 -4.93 8.96 9.99
CA SER A 224 -6.16 9.51 10.54
C SER A 224 -7.37 8.56 10.46
N ALA A 225 -7.32 7.53 9.60
CA ALA A 225 -8.29 6.43 9.56
C ALA A 225 -8.07 5.36 10.66
N LEU A 226 -6.87 5.29 11.25
CA LEU A 226 -6.51 4.38 12.33
C LEU A 226 -6.57 5.10 13.68
N TRP A 227 -7.77 5.48 14.09
CA TRP A 227 -8.07 6.01 15.42
C TRP A 227 -8.77 4.95 16.28
N THR A 228 -8.56 4.99 17.60
CA THR A 228 -9.14 3.99 18.52
C THR A 228 -10.43 4.49 19.18
N ALA A 229 -10.43 5.76 19.61
CA ALA A 229 -11.62 6.46 20.08
C ALA A 229 -11.56 7.95 19.74
N ARG A 230 -12.68 8.64 19.93
CA ARG A 230 -12.74 10.10 19.90
C ARG A 230 -13.80 10.62 20.86
N SER A 231 -13.56 11.79 21.44
CA SER A 231 -14.60 12.57 22.11
C SER A 231 -15.34 13.44 21.10
N LYS A 232 -16.62 13.69 21.37
CA LYS A 232 -17.39 14.80 20.81
C LYS A 232 -17.97 15.60 21.96
N PHE A 233 -17.31 16.70 22.31
CA PHE A 233 -17.74 17.62 23.35
C PHE A 233 -18.49 18.80 22.72
N LYS A 234 -19.79 18.91 22.96
CA LYS A 234 -20.63 19.96 22.37
C LYS A 234 -21.18 20.88 23.46
N ASN A 235 -20.90 22.17 23.32
CA ASN A 235 -21.55 23.19 24.14
C ASN A 235 -22.96 23.45 23.59
N THR A 236 -23.97 22.88 24.25
CA THR A 236 -25.39 23.06 23.92
C THR A 236 -26.04 24.18 24.74
N GLY A 237 -25.27 24.81 25.63
CA GLY A 237 -25.68 25.97 26.40
C GLY A 237 -25.61 27.27 25.61
N SER A 238 -25.89 28.38 26.30
CA SER A 238 -25.86 29.73 25.73
C SER A 238 -24.62 30.54 26.13
N VAL A 239 -23.73 29.99 26.95
CA VAL A 239 -22.52 30.66 27.45
C VAL A 239 -21.25 29.96 27.01
N THR A 240 -20.16 30.70 26.85
CA THR A 240 -18.83 30.15 26.56
C THR A 240 -18.31 29.37 27.77
N LEU A 241 -17.83 28.16 27.53
CA LEU A 241 -17.16 27.32 28.54
C LEU A 241 -15.66 27.57 28.49
N ASN A 242 -14.98 27.43 29.63
CA ASN A 242 -13.56 27.71 29.77
C ASN A 242 -12.78 26.44 30.12
N ASP A 243 -11.48 26.43 29.81
CA ASP A 243 -10.53 25.40 30.21
C ASP A 243 -10.94 23.96 29.86
N TYR A 244 -11.54 23.77 28.68
CA TYR A 244 -11.89 22.42 28.23
C TYR A 244 -10.61 21.62 27.97
N ARG A 245 -10.52 20.46 28.60
CA ARG A 245 -9.45 19.49 28.37
C ARG A 245 -9.95 18.06 28.52
N VAL A 246 -9.37 17.16 27.75
CA VAL A 246 -9.68 15.73 27.71
C VAL A 246 -8.41 14.90 27.61
N ARG A 247 -8.44 13.69 28.18
CA ARG A 247 -7.39 12.68 28.08
C ARG A 247 -7.99 11.28 28.09
N PHE A 248 -7.23 10.33 27.58
CA PHE A 248 -7.67 8.97 27.32
C PHE A 248 -6.65 7.96 27.83
N ARG A 249 -7.08 6.73 28.13
CA ARG A 249 -6.19 5.58 28.29
C ARG A 249 -6.91 4.27 27.93
N ILE A 250 -6.15 3.19 27.80
CA ILE A 250 -6.67 1.82 27.84
C ILE A 250 -5.98 1.18 29.04
N ALA A 251 -6.66 1.09 30.19
CA ALA A 251 -5.99 0.84 31.45
C ALA A 251 -5.08 -0.41 31.44
N GLU A 252 -5.47 -1.45 30.72
CA GLU A 252 -4.75 -2.72 30.65
C GLU A 252 -3.61 -2.74 29.63
N TYR A 253 -3.71 -1.97 28.54
CA TYR A 253 -2.83 -2.10 27.36
C TYR A 253 -2.16 -0.80 26.91
N ALA A 254 -2.61 0.35 27.42
CA ALA A 254 -2.01 1.68 27.29
C ALA A 254 -2.27 2.43 28.62
N PRO A 255 -1.63 1.99 29.72
CA PRO A 255 -2.04 2.34 31.09
C PRO A 255 -1.81 3.81 31.44
N THR A 256 -0.87 4.45 30.75
CA THR A 256 -0.55 5.87 30.94
C THR A 256 -1.61 6.73 30.28
N TRP A 257 -2.22 7.62 31.06
CA TRP A 257 -3.07 8.67 30.53
C TRP A 257 -2.34 9.46 29.45
N SER A 258 -3.01 9.68 28.31
CA SER A 258 -2.54 10.62 27.31
C SER A 258 -2.33 12.00 27.93
N SER A 259 -1.46 12.81 27.32
CA SER A 259 -1.41 14.24 27.66
C SER A 259 -2.79 14.88 27.51
N TRP A 260 -3.07 15.87 28.34
CA TRP A 260 -4.27 16.70 28.19
C TRP A 260 -4.25 17.38 26.81
N GLN A 261 -5.34 17.24 26.08
CA GLN A 261 -5.63 17.97 24.84
C GLN A 261 -6.96 18.73 25.01
N GLY A 262 -7.15 19.86 24.33
CA GLY A 262 -8.35 20.68 24.49
C GLY A 262 -8.16 22.12 24.03
N THR A 263 -9.07 23.00 24.42
CA THR A 263 -9.08 24.41 24.00
C THR A 263 -9.43 25.32 25.18
N PRO A 264 -8.85 26.54 25.26
CA PRO A 264 -9.14 27.45 26.36
C PRO A 264 -10.62 27.86 26.43
N LEU A 265 -11.31 27.91 25.28
CA LEU A 265 -12.71 28.33 25.18
C LEU A 265 -13.50 27.39 24.28
N VAL A 266 -14.72 27.07 24.70
CA VAL A 266 -15.73 26.40 23.87
C VAL A 266 -16.96 27.30 23.78
N VAL A 267 -17.12 28.00 22.66
CA VAL A 267 -18.23 28.96 22.47
C VAL A 267 -19.58 28.22 22.34
N ALA A 268 -20.68 28.93 22.56
CA ALA A 268 -22.02 28.36 22.41
C ALA A 268 -22.20 27.74 21.02
N GLY A 269 -22.72 26.51 20.98
CA GLY A 269 -22.93 25.75 19.74
C GLY A 269 -21.66 25.14 19.12
N GLN A 270 -20.47 25.33 19.73
CA GLN A 270 -19.24 24.68 19.25
C GLN A 270 -19.21 23.21 19.66
N THR A 271 -18.77 22.37 18.72
CA THR A 271 -18.34 21.00 18.99
C THR A 271 -16.82 20.93 18.93
N VAL A 272 -16.21 20.27 19.90
CA VAL A 272 -14.78 19.99 19.96
C VAL A 272 -14.60 18.48 19.87
N VAL A 273 -13.77 18.03 18.92
CA VAL A 273 -13.58 16.60 18.62
C VAL A 273 -12.13 16.21 18.85
N ASP A 274 -11.86 15.28 19.76
CA ASP A 274 -10.48 14.90 20.08
C ASP A 274 -10.28 13.41 19.88
N GLY A 275 -9.43 13.06 18.90
CA GLY A 275 -9.07 11.67 18.61
C GLY A 275 -8.07 11.11 19.63
N TYR A 276 -8.20 9.81 19.88
CA TYR A 276 -7.30 9.03 20.71
C TYR A 276 -6.47 8.06 19.89
N TYR A 277 -5.15 8.20 20.07
CA TYR A 277 -4.10 7.43 19.43
C TYR A 277 -3.23 6.82 20.56
N PRO A 278 -3.59 5.63 21.05
CA PRO A 278 -2.96 5.01 22.22
C PRO A 278 -1.47 4.73 22.02
N ILE A 279 -0.66 5.02 23.04
CA ILE A 279 0.70 4.48 23.15
C ILE A 279 0.59 3.17 23.91
N PHE A 280 0.53 2.06 23.16
CA PHE A 280 0.37 0.74 23.75
C PHE A 280 1.64 0.23 24.44
N ASP A 281 1.45 -0.57 25.49
CA ASP A 281 2.45 -1.46 26.05
C ASP A 281 2.70 -2.61 25.05
N MET A 282 3.84 -2.52 24.35
CA MET A 282 4.22 -3.48 23.30
C MET A 282 4.43 -4.89 23.86
N GLU A 283 4.86 -5.04 25.12
CA GLU A 283 5.07 -6.36 25.71
C GLU A 283 3.73 -7.08 25.90
N ARG A 284 2.72 -6.36 26.41
CA ARG A 284 1.37 -6.91 26.60
C ARG A 284 0.68 -7.18 25.27
N ILE A 285 0.69 -6.20 24.36
CA ILE A 285 0.06 -6.32 23.04
C ILE A 285 0.70 -7.43 22.21
N GLY A 286 2.03 -7.55 22.22
CA GLY A 286 2.75 -8.58 21.47
C GLY A 286 2.47 -10.01 21.96
N ARG A 287 2.02 -10.19 23.20
CA ARG A 287 1.67 -11.51 23.76
C ARG A 287 0.22 -11.92 23.48
N LEU A 288 -0.61 -11.04 22.95
CA LEU A 288 -2.04 -11.29 22.77
C LEU A 288 -2.32 -12.33 21.67
N THR A 289 -2.65 -13.56 22.05
CA THR A 289 -2.92 -14.69 21.13
C THR A 289 -4.41 -14.95 20.89
N GLY A 290 -5.30 -14.40 21.72
CA GLY A 290 -6.75 -14.45 21.57
C GLY A 290 -7.38 -13.06 21.67
N GLN A 291 -8.68 -12.96 21.41
CA GLN A 291 -9.41 -11.71 21.65
C GLN A 291 -9.44 -11.39 23.14
N SER A 292 -9.38 -10.11 23.49
CA SER A 292 -9.51 -9.66 24.88
C SER A 292 -10.37 -8.41 24.96
N ARG A 293 -11.20 -8.35 25.99
CA ARG A 293 -11.94 -7.13 26.32
C ARG A 293 -11.00 -6.14 27.00
N ALA A 294 -11.18 -4.87 26.69
CA ALA A 294 -10.50 -3.76 27.35
C ALA A 294 -11.45 -2.58 27.45
N ALA A 295 -11.18 -1.65 28.37
CA ALA A 295 -11.94 -0.42 28.49
C ALA A 295 -11.11 0.76 27.99
N ILE A 296 -11.68 1.57 27.10
CA ILE A 296 -11.21 2.93 26.87
C ILE A 296 -11.77 3.76 28.00
N GLU A 297 -10.90 4.37 28.79
CA GLU A 297 -11.28 5.34 29.80
C GLU A 297 -11.00 6.74 29.27
N ILE A 298 -11.94 7.65 29.51
CA ILE A 298 -11.82 9.05 29.15
C ILE A 298 -12.07 9.90 30.38
N GLN A 299 -11.24 10.93 30.55
CA GLN A 299 -11.50 11.98 31.53
C GLN A 299 -11.55 13.30 30.81
N TYR A 300 -12.58 14.09 31.08
CA TYR A 300 -12.70 15.44 30.58
C TYR A 300 -13.10 16.40 31.69
N GLN A 301 -12.77 17.66 31.49
CA GLN A 301 -13.17 18.72 32.39
C GLN A 301 -13.31 20.05 31.67
N TYR A 302 -14.08 20.96 32.27
CA TYR A 302 -14.31 22.30 31.78
C TYR A 302 -14.82 23.18 32.93
N ARG A 303 -14.92 24.48 32.71
CA ARG A 303 -15.55 25.43 33.62
C ARG A 303 -16.74 26.11 32.97
N GLY A 304 -17.86 26.14 33.69
CA GLY A 304 -19.04 26.92 33.30
C GLY A 304 -18.82 28.42 33.50
N SER A 305 -19.87 29.20 33.23
CA SER A 305 -19.88 30.66 33.47
C SER A 305 -19.77 31.03 34.95
N ASP A 306 -20.08 30.11 35.86
CA ASP A 306 -19.92 30.28 37.32
C ASP A 306 -18.49 30.00 37.81
N GLY A 307 -17.58 29.64 36.90
CA GLY A 307 -16.18 29.33 37.18
C GLY A 307 -15.95 27.97 37.86
N LYS A 308 -17.01 27.22 38.19
CA LYS A 308 -16.87 25.91 38.83
C LYS A 308 -16.27 24.91 37.86
N LEU A 309 -15.34 24.11 38.38
CA LEU A 309 -14.76 23.00 37.64
C LEU A 309 -15.75 21.84 37.60
N VAL A 310 -16.06 21.39 36.40
CA VAL A 310 -16.73 20.10 36.15
C VAL A 310 -15.66 19.13 35.70
N GLU A 311 -15.57 17.97 36.33
CA GLU A 311 -14.66 16.89 35.97
C GLU A 311 -15.46 15.59 35.93
N GLU A 312 -15.39 14.90 34.80
CA GLU A 312 -16.19 13.71 34.51
C GLU A 312 -15.30 12.61 33.95
N THR A 313 -15.73 11.36 34.14
CA THR A 313 -15.06 10.18 33.59
C THR A 313 -16.10 9.26 32.97
N GLU A 314 -15.79 8.76 31.78
CA GLU A 314 -16.59 7.73 31.12
C GLU A 314 -15.69 6.57 30.70
N SER A 315 -16.31 5.43 30.41
CA SER A 315 -15.62 4.29 29.84
C SER A 315 -16.46 3.62 28.75
N LYS A 316 -15.78 3.01 27.79
CA LYS A 316 -16.39 2.22 26.73
C LYS A 316 -15.61 0.93 26.52
N GLU A 317 -16.33 -0.19 26.56
CA GLU A 317 -15.74 -1.50 26.28
C GLU A 317 -15.40 -1.60 24.79
N ILE A 318 -14.24 -2.19 24.51
CA ILE A 318 -13.77 -2.54 23.17
C ILE A 318 -13.21 -3.96 23.17
N ILE A 319 -13.10 -4.55 21.97
CA ILE A 319 -12.40 -5.82 21.78
C ILE A 319 -11.04 -5.55 21.14
N LEU A 320 -9.97 -5.94 21.82
CA LEU A 320 -8.66 -6.07 21.20
C LEU A 320 -8.57 -7.43 20.52
N LEU A 321 -8.33 -7.42 19.22
CA LEU A 321 -8.07 -8.63 18.44
C LEU A 321 -6.69 -9.19 18.78
N SER A 322 -6.50 -10.49 18.63
CA SER A 322 -5.16 -11.07 18.81
C SER A 322 -4.15 -10.46 17.81
N ARG A 323 -2.86 -10.59 18.08
CA ARG A 323 -1.80 -10.10 17.18
C ARG A 323 -1.84 -10.71 15.77
N ASN A 324 -2.61 -11.79 15.59
CA ASN A 324 -2.77 -12.53 14.35
C ASN A 324 -4.17 -12.35 13.73
N GLN A 325 -5.10 -11.65 14.37
CA GLN A 325 -6.46 -11.46 13.85
C GLN A 325 -6.59 -10.09 13.21
N VAL A 326 -7.06 -10.08 11.96
CA VAL A 326 -7.20 -8.86 11.16
C VAL A 326 -8.55 -8.79 10.48
N TYR A 327 -8.99 -7.56 10.20
CA TYR A 327 -10.06 -7.26 9.25
C TYR A 327 -9.53 -6.28 8.21
N TYR A 328 -10.07 -6.36 7.00
CA TYR A 328 -9.55 -5.57 5.86
C TYR A 328 -10.31 -4.28 5.62
N THR A 329 -11.39 -4.05 6.37
CA THR A 329 -12.16 -2.81 6.28
C THR A 329 -12.57 -2.26 7.64
N SER A 330 -12.45 -0.94 7.77
CA SER A 330 -13.00 -0.20 8.90
C SER A 330 -14.51 0.02 8.79
N MET A 331 -15.10 -0.21 7.62
CA MET A 331 -16.52 -0.05 7.33
C MET A 331 -17.33 -1.26 7.78
N LYS A 332 -18.65 -1.07 7.96
CA LYS A 332 -19.57 -2.20 8.09
C LYS A 332 -19.71 -2.87 6.73
N PHE A 333 -19.88 -4.19 6.72
CA PHE A 333 -20.00 -4.93 5.46
C PHE A 333 -21.15 -4.44 4.58
N ALA A 334 -22.29 -4.07 5.19
CA ALA A 334 -23.46 -3.52 4.49
C ALA A 334 -23.21 -2.15 3.84
N ASP A 335 -22.23 -1.39 4.33
CA ASP A 335 -21.87 -0.07 3.78
C ASP A 335 -20.84 -0.17 2.65
N CYS A 336 -20.25 -1.35 2.45
CA CYS A 336 -19.26 -1.59 1.40
C CYS A 336 -19.94 -1.76 0.04
N VAL A 337 -19.57 -0.93 -0.94
CA VAL A 337 -20.18 -0.93 -2.28
C VAL A 337 -19.36 -1.78 -3.26
N ASP A 338 -18.03 -1.78 -3.14
CA ASP A 338 -17.15 -2.53 -4.05
C ASP A 338 -16.08 -3.33 -3.29
N TRP A 339 -15.19 -3.99 -4.05
CA TRP A 339 -14.07 -4.75 -3.48
C TRP A 339 -13.07 -3.85 -2.74
N ASN A 340 -12.87 -2.60 -3.20
CA ASN A 340 -11.91 -1.68 -2.58
C ASN A 340 -12.40 -1.24 -1.20
N ASP A 341 -13.70 -0.98 -1.03
CA ASP A 341 -14.29 -0.69 0.29
C ASP A 341 -14.05 -1.84 1.28
N ARG A 342 -14.17 -3.09 0.80
CA ARG A 342 -13.94 -4.30 1.62
C ARG A 342 -12.47 -4.51 1.98
N MET A 343 -11.55 -3.84 1.29
CA MET A 343 -10.10 -4.01 1.41
C MET A 343 -9.36 -2.72 1.77
N ASN A 344 -10.04 -1.66 2.22
CA ASN A 344 -9.44 -0.34 2.39
C ASN A 344 -8.29 -0.25 3.43
N LEU A 345 -8.13 -1.26 4.30
CA LEU A 345 -7.02 -1.37 5.26
C LEU A 345 -5.95 -2.37 4.83
N VAL A 346 -6.14 -3.13 3.74
CA VAL A 346 -5.30 -4.30 3.43
C VAL A 346 -3.82 -3.94 3.28
N GLY A 347 -3.50 -2.81 2.64
CA GLY A 347 -2.12 -2.36 2.48
C GLY A 347 -1.42 -2.07 3.81
N ALA A 348 -2.12 -1.46 4.78
CA ALA A 348 -1.59 -1.24 6.12
C ALA A 348 -1.46 -2.56 6.91
N VAL A 349 -2.46 -3.45 6.77
CA VAL A 349 -2.47 -4.78 7.40
C VAL A 349 -1.29 -5.61 6.91
N VAL A 350 -1.14 -5.86 5.61
CA VAL A 350 -0.07 -6.75 5.12
C VAL A 350 1.31 -6.18 5.44
N SER A 351 1.49 -4.86 5.36
CA SER A 351 2.76 -4.20 5.65
C SER A 351 3.17 -4.29 7.12
N SER A 352 2.19 -4.32 8.05
CA SER A 352 2.46 -4.51 9.48
C SER A 352 2.81 -5.96 9.85
N PHE A 353 2.67 -6.93 8.94
CA PHE A 353 3.09 -8.31 9.16
C PHE A 353 4.44 -8.63 8.52
N VAL A 354 4.97 -7.76 7.64
CA VAL A 354 6.29 -7.96 7.03
C VAL A 354 7.39 -7.60 8.03
N THR A 355 7.94 -8.60 8.69
CA THR A 355 8.88 -8.48 9.81
C THR A 355 10.32 -8.71 9.37
N HIS A 356 10.85 -7.84 8.52
CA HIS A 356 12.22 -8.00 8.01
C HIS A 356 13.29 -7.85 9.11
N GLU A 357 13.02 -7.15 10.20
CA GLU A 357 13.96 -6.98 11.34
C GLU A 357 13.84 -8.08 12.41
N ASP A 358 12.86 -8.99 12.30
CA ASP A 358 12.75 -10.11 13.24
C ASP A 358 13.97 -11.04 13.14
N THR A 359 14.49 -11.46 14.28
CA THR A 359 15.76 -12.21 14.35
C THR A 359 15.68 -13.56 13.63
N VAL A 360 14.50 -14.22 13.63
CA VAL A 360 14.29 -15.47 12.89
C VAL A 360 14.37 -15.21 11.40
N ILE A 361 13.73 -14.14 10.94
CA ILE A 361 13.72 -13.75 9.52
C ILE A 361 15.13 -13.37 9.07
N GLN A 362 15.86 -12.59 9.86
CA GLN A 362 17.25 -12.22 9.57
C GLN A 362 18.17 -13.45 9.50
N GLN A 363 18.04 -14.39 10.44
CA GLN A 363 18.80 -15.64 10.40
C GLN A 363 18.45 -16.48 9.16
N ALA A 364 17.17 -16.60 8.81
CA ALA A 364 16.73 -17.35 7.64
C ALA A 364 17.25 -16.71 6.35
N ALA A 365 17.09 -15.39 6.21
CA ALA A 365 17.61 -14.61 5.09
C ALA A 365 19.14 -14.75 4.96
N GLY A 366 19.87 -14.69 6.07
CA GLY A 366 21.32 -14.91 6.09
C GLY A 366 21.72 -16.33 5.65
N ARG A 367 21.00 -17.36 6.09
CA ARG A 367 21.23 -18.76 5.64
C ARG A 367 20.95 -18.92 4.14
N ILE A 368 19.87 -18.31 3.63
CA ILE A 368 19.52 -18.30 2.20
C ILE A 368 20.58 -17.55 1.37
N ALA A 369 21.03 -16.38 1.83
CA ALA A 369 22.07 -15.60 1.16
C ALA A 369 23.37 -16.40 1.08
N LYS A 370 23.79 -17.05 2.18
CA LYS A 370 24.97 -17.92 2.20
C LYS A 370 24.83 -19.09 1.22
N TRP A 371 23.68 -19.77 1.23
CA TRP A 371 23.41 -20.91 0.35
C TRP A 371 23.38 -20.52 -1.13
N SER A 372 22.88 -19.32 -1.45
CA SER A 372 22.86 -18.77 -2.81
C SER A 372 24.20 -18.14 -3.23
N GLY A 373 25.29 -18.37 -2.49
CA GLY A 373 26.65 -17.96 -2.87
C GLY A 373 27.16 -16.68 -2.23
N GLY A 374 26.47 -16.13 -1.23
CA GLY A 374 26.97 -15.06 -0.36
C GLY A 374 27.03 -13.67 -0.98
N THR A 375 26.42 -13.46 -2.14
CA THR A 375 26.37 -12.15 -2.81
C THR A 375 25.33 -11.23 -2.17
N ASN A 376 25.63 -9.93 -2.10
CA ASN A 376 24.64 -8.92 -1.72
C ASN A 376 23.47 -8.93 -2.71
N ALA A 377 22.29 -9.38 -2.25
CA ALA A 377 21.10 -9.54 -3.09
C ALA A 377 20.67 -8.23 -3.75
N ALA A 378 20.87 -7.08 -3.08
CA ALA A 378 20.47 -5.77 -3.60
C ALA A 378 21.50 -5.14 -4.57
N ALA A 379 22.63 -5.79 -4.84
CA ALA A 379 23.70 -5.21 -5.65
C ALA A 379 23.40 -5.19 -7.17
N SER A 380 22.62 -6.16 -7.66
CA SER A 380 22.24 -6.25 -9.07
C SER A 380 20.93 -7.01 -9.24
N ASP A 381 20.31 -6.85 -10.41
CA ASP A 381 19.10 -7.57 -10.78
C ASP A 381 19.32 -9.10 -10.76
N GLU A 382 20.49 -9.57 -11.19
CA GLU A 382 20.85 -10.98 -11.19
C GLU A 382 21.01 -11.54 -9.76
N ALA A 383 21.68 -10.79 -8.88
CA ALA A 383 21.83 -11.18 -7.47
C ALA A 383 20.47 -11.22 -6.76
N ALA A 384 19.59 -10.26 -7.05
CA ALA A 384 18.23 -10.21 -6.53
C ALA A 384 17.42 -11.45 -6.98
N LEU A 385 17.40 -11.74 -8.28
CA LEU A 385 16.71 -12.91 -8.84
C LEU A 385 17.24 -14.23 -8.24
N LYS A 386 18.55 -14.34 -8.05
CA LYS A 386 19.17 -15.51 -7.43
C LYS A 386 18.70 -15.71 -5.99
N PHE A 387 18.68 -14.64 -5.19
CA PHE A 387 18.16 -14.70 -3.82
C PHE A 387 16.66 -15.03 -3.80
N MET A 388 15.88 -14.38 -4.66
CA MET A 388 14.44 -14.61 -4.81
C MET A 388 14.12 -16.08 -5.12
N ALA A 389 14.85 -16.69 -6.05
CA ALA A 389 14.70 -18.11 -6.38
C ALA A 389 15.09 -19.02 -5.20
N ALA A 390 16.19 -18.70 -4.51
CA ALA A 390 16.64 -19.45 -3.34
C ALA A 390 15.64 -19.35 -2.18
N ALA A 391 15.05 -18.18 -1.94
CA ALA A 391 14.01 -17.98 -0.94
C ALA A 391 12.74 -18.78 -1.28
N PHE A 392 12.35 -18.81 -2.56
CA PHE A 392 11.19 -19.61 -3.01
C PHE A 392 11.41 -21.11 -2.77
N GLN A 393 12.60 -21.63 -3.10
CA GLN A 393 12.97 -23.02 -2.82
C GLN A 393 13.04 -23.31 -1.33
N PHE A 394 13.62 -22.40 -0.54
CA PHE A 394 13.68 -22.51 0.92
C PHE A 394 12.29 -22.63 1.53
N ILE A 395 11.33 -21.81 1.09
CA ILE A 395 9.94 -21.93 1.56
C ILE A 395 9.36 -23.28 1.13
N GLY A 396 9.58 -23.71 -0.12
CA GLY A 396 9.07 -24.99 -0.63
C GLY A 396 9.60 -26.24 0.09
N GLU A 397 10.82 -26.19 0.61
CA GLU A 397 11.41 -27.28 1.41
C GLU A 397 10.80 -27.35 2.83
N ASN A 398 10.32 -26.23 3.36
CA ASN A 398 9.98 -26.12 4.79
C ASN A 398 8.50 -25.87 5.09
N VAL A 399 7.73 -25.38 4.13
CA VAL A 399 6.39 -24.84 4.38
C VAL A 399 5.39 -25.39 3.38
N ALA A 400 4.27 -25.93 3.88
CA ALA A 400 3.13 -26.34 3.08
C ALA A 400 2.13 -25.19 2.89
N TYR A 401 1.55 -25.09 1.69
CA TYR A 401 0.39 -24.23 1.46
C TYR A 401 -0.86 -24.82 2.13
N GLN A 402 -1.60 -24.00 2.86
CA GLN A 402 -2.87 -24.36 3.51
C GLN A 402 -3.98 -23.36 3.20
N THR A 403 -5.23 -23.82 3.27
CA THR A 403 -6.42 -22.96 3.20
C THR A 403 -6.57 -22.16 4.50
N PRO A 404 -6.94 -20.86 4.45
CA PRO A 404 -7.15 -20.08 5.65
C PRO A 404 -8.29 -20.65 6.51
N PRO A 405 -8.11 -20.74 7.85
CA PRO A 405 -9.26 -20.89 8.74
C PRO A 405 -10.07 -19.60 8.67
N SER A 406 -11.32 -19.69 8.20
CA SER A 406 -12.25 -18.56 8.14
C SER A 406 -13.07 -18.44 9.43
N GLY A 407 -13.17 -17.23 9.97
CA GLY A 407 -14.10 -16.89 11.04
C GLY A 407 -14.90 -15.66 10.64
N GLU A 408 -16.23 -15.74 10.74
CA GLU A 408 -17.13 -14.60 10.60
C GLU A 408 -17.66 -14.23 11.97
N ASN A 409 -17.79 -12.93 12.24
CA ASN A 409 -18.70 -12.46 13.28
C ASN A 409 -19.78 -11.59 12.63
N GLU A 410 -20.76 -11.16 13.42
CA GLU A 410 -21.94 -10.42 12.94
C GLU A 410 -21.65 -9.12 12.17
N THR A 411 -20.40 -8.64 12.13
CA THR A 411 -20.05 -7.33 11.54
C THR A 411 -18.88 -7.36 10.55
N LYS A 412 -17.92 -8.30 10.66
CA LYS A 412 -16.68 -8.31 9.87
C LYS A 412 -16.19 -9.73 9.55
N PHE A 413 -15.54 -9.85 8.39
CA PHE A 413 -14.68 -11.00 8.09
C PHE A 413 -13.36 -10.87 8.86
N ILE A 414 -13.09 -11.81 9.77
CA ILE A 414 -11.85 -11.83 10.55
C ILE A 414 -10.98 -12.97 10.04
N GLN A 415 -9.80 -12.61 9.54
CA GLN A 415 -8.80 -13.59 9.10
C GLN A 415 -7.70 -13.74 10.14
N HIS A 416 -7.25 -14.97 10.33
CA HIS A 416 -6.00 -15.25 11.04
C HIS A 416 -4.82 -15.16 10.05
N VAL A 417 -3.89 -14.25 10.31
CA VAL A 417 -2.67 -14.00 9.53
C VAL A 417 -1.44 -14.26 10.40
N LYS A 418 -0.47 -14.99 9.87
CA LYS A 418 0.77 -15.36 10.56
C LYS A 418 1.89 -14.40 10.18
N TYR A 419 2.73 -14.06 11.15
CA TYR A 419 4.03 -13.45 10.87
C TYR A 419 4.96 -14.49 10.23
N GLY A 420 5.94 -14.06 9.44
CA GLY A 420 6.81 -14.99 8.69
C GLY A 420 7.49 -16.05 9.59
N ARG A 421 7.92 -15.67 10.80
CA ARG A 421 8.51 -16.60 11.76
C ARG A 421 7.53 -17.67 12.26
N ASP A 422 6.25 -17.32 12.38
CA ASP A 422 5.18 -18.25 12.79
C ASP A 422 4.82 -19.20 11.65
N VAL A 423 4.98 -18.78 10.38
CA VAL A 423 4.87 -19.64 9.21
C VAL A 423 5.98 -20.70 9.22
N LEU A 424 7.22 -20.29 9.47
CA LEU A 424 8.37 -21.19 9.59
C LEU A 424 8.16 -22.19 10.74
N LYS A 425 7.83 -21.69 11.93
CA LYS A 425 7.58 -22.52 13.12
C LYS A 425 6.49 -23.57 12.89
N ASN A 426 5.43 -23.20 12.17
CA ASN A 426 4.27 -24.07 11.96
C ASN A 426 4.39 -24.94 10.70
N HIS A 427 5.41 -24.74 9.86
CA HIS A 427 5.57 -25.40 8.56
C HIS A 427 4.35 -25.26 7.62
N ALA A 428 3.52 -24.22 7.82
CA ALA A 428 2.32 -24.04 7.02
C ALA A 428 1.85 -22.58 6.96
N GLY A 429 1.42 -22.13 5.78
CA GLY A 429 0.90 -20.78 5.53
C GLY A 429 -0.16 -20.72 4.43
N THR A 430 -1.04 -19.74 4.55
CA THR A 430 -2.04 -19.36 3.52
C THR A 430 -1.40 -18.44 2.47
N CYS A 431 -2.15 -17.97 1.46
CA CYS A 431 -1.59 -17.16 0.39
C CYS A 431 -0.97 -15.85 0.92
N ILE A 432 -1.69 -15.17 1.81
CA ILE A 432 -1.21 -13.97 2.51
C ILE A 432 -0.01 -14.24 3.42
N ASP A 433 -0.02 -15.36 4.15
CA ASP A 433 1.10 -15.73 5.05
C ASP A 433 2.39 -15.98 4.27
N LEU A 434 2.29 -16.68 3.12
CA LEU A 434 3.42 -16.96 2.24
C LEU A 434 3.92 -15.69 1.56
N ALA A 435 3.02 -14.80 1.14
CA ALA A 435 3.39 -13.50 0.60
C ALA A 435 4.14 -12.65 1.64
N ILE A 436 3.67 -12.62 2.89
CA ILE A 436 4.32 -11.95 4.02
C ILE A 436 5.69 -12.56 4.30
N LEU A 437 5.81 -13.88 4.41
CA LEU A 437 7.10 -14.55 4.65
C LEU A 437 8.10 -14.23 3.54
N TYR A 438 7.69 -14.37 2.28
CA TYR A 438 8.54 -14.10 1.13
C TYR A 438 8.98 -12.64 1.09
N GLY A 439 8.06 -11.70 1.30
CA GLY A 439 8.35 -10.26 1.38
C GLY A 439 9.30 -9.93 2.53
N SER A 440 9.13 -10.56 3.69
CA SER A 440 10.00 -10.37 4.87
C SER A 440 11.43 -10.83 4.61
N LEU A 441 11.60 -12.00 3.97
CA LEU A 441 12.92 -12.53 3.59
C LEU A 441 13.61 -11.62 2.57
N CYS A 442 12.88 -11.11 1.58
CA CYS A 442 13.44 -10.22 0.56
C CYS A 442 13.84 -8.86 1.14
N GLN A 443 13.00 -8.25 1.97
CA GLN A 443 13.35 -7.00 2.65
C GLN A 443 14.53 -7.15 3.62
N ALA A 444 14.68 -8.32 4.27
CA ALA A 444 15.79 -8.59 5.17
C ALA A 444 17.16 -8.51 4.49
N VAL A 445 17.23 -8.71 3.16
CA VAL A 445 18.45 -8.54 2.34
C VAL A 445 18.45 -7.26 1.50
N GLY A 446 17.58 -6.30 1.82
CA GLY A 446 17.55 -4.97 1.21
C GLY A 446 16.76 -4.86 -0.11
N LEU A 447 15.97 -5.87 -0.48
CA LEU A 447 15.10 -5.79 -1.66
C LEU A 447 13.76 -5.12 -1.34
N GLU A 448 13.21 -4.38 -2.30
CA GLU A 448 11.90 -3.72 -2.12
C GLU A 448 10.75 -4.68 -2.45
N ALA A 449 10.09 -5.17 -1.40
CA ALA A 449 8.91 -6.03 -1.52
C ALA A 449 7.62 -5.22 -1.73
N VAL A 450 6.75 -5.76 -2.59
CA VAL A 450 5.40 -5.29 -2.86
C VAL A 450 4.45 -6.46 -2.66
N LEU A 451 3.38 -6.30 -1.89
CA LEU A 451 2.37 -7.34 -1.73
C LEU A 451 1.10 -6.93 -2.50
N TYR A 452 0.71 -7.73 -3.48
CA TYR A 452 -0.52 -7.51 -4.23
C TYR A 452 -1.66 -8.30 -3.58
N ASN A 453 -2.78 -7.61 -3.35
CA ASN A 453 -4.03 -8.23 -2.95
C ASN A 453 -5.02 -8.12 -4.10
N ILE A 454 -5.65 -9.24 -4.45
CA ILE A 454 -6.71 -9.34 -5.45
C ILE A 454 -7.89 -10.10 -4.82
N PRO A 455 -9.07 -10.15 -5.44
CA PRO A 455 -10.18 -10.94 -4.92
C PRO A 455 -9.77 -12.38 -4.56
N GLY A 456 -9.82 -12.70 -3.27
CA GLY A 456 -9.56 -14.05 -2.73
C GLY A 456 -8.09 -14.48 -2.69
N HIS A 457 -7.12 -13.63 -3.08
CA HIS A 457 -5.72 -14.03 -3.17
C HIS A 457 -4.74 -12.90 -2.83
N CYS A 458 -3.58 -13.27 -2.31
CA CYS A 458 -2.47 -12.37 -2.03
C CYS A 458 -1.17 -13.00 -2.53
N PHE A 459 -0.34 -12.22 -3.22
CA PHE A 459 0.94 -12.70 -3.75
C PHE A 459 2.02 -11.61 -3.69
N PRO A 460 3.28 -11.97 -3.47
CA PRO A 460 4.38 -11.02 -3.42
C PRO A 460 4.90 -10.67 -4.83
N ALA A 461 5.50 -9.50 -4.93
CA ALA A 461 6.39 -9.09 -6.00
C ALA A 461 7.62 -8.40 -5.39
N VAL A 462 8.72 -8.38 -6.13
CA VAL A 462 9.93 -7.66 -5.74
C VAL A 462 10.35 -6.72 -6.86
N LYS A 463 10.69 -5.50 -6.51
CA LYS A 463 11.26 -4.53 -7.44
C LYS A 463 12.77 -4.73 -7.53
N LEU A 464 13.27 -4.97 -8.74
CA LEU A 464 14.70 -5.18 -8.97
C LEU A 464 15.48 -3.87 -8.78
N PRO A 465 16.70 -3.93 -8.20
CA PRO A 465 17.43 -2.75 -7.75
C PRO A 465 17.95 -1.85 -8.87
N GLN A 466 18.28 -2.38 -10.05
CA GLN A 466 18.85 -1.61 -11.16
C GLN A 466 17.79 -1.24 -12.20
N SER A 467 17.04 -2.22 -12.71
CA SER A 467 16.03 -1.95 -13.74
C SER A 467 14.74 -1.34 -13.19
N GLY A 468 14.48 -1.47 -11.88
CA GLY A 468 13.19 -1.13 -11.28
C GLY A 468 12.05 -2.05 -11.72
N LYS A 469 12.33 -3.15 -12.44
CA LYS A 469 11.32 -4.09 -12.92
C LYS A 469 10.69 -4.83 -11.73
N LEU A 470 9.36 -4.93 -11.72
CA LEU A 470 8.61 -5.73 -10.76
C LEU A 470 8.55 -7.19 -11.21
N ILE A 471 8.98 -8.08 -10.31
CA ILE A 471 8.96 -9.54 -10.50
C ILE A 471 7.90 -10.13 -9.57
N PRO A 472 6.69 -10.46 -10.07
CA PRO A 472 5.66 -11.11 -9.28
C PRO A 472 5.99 -12.59 -9.08
N VAL A 473 5.60 -13.17 -7.94
CA VAL A 473 5.87 -14.58 -7.61
C VAL A 473 4.59 -15.22 -7.09
N GLU A 474 4.13 -16.31 -7.71
CA GLU A 474 3.02 -17.10 -7.15
C GLU A 474 3.53 -17.96 -5.99
N ALA A 475 3.56 -17.36 -4.80
CA ALA A 475 4.13 -17.98 -3.60
C ALA A 475 3.36 -19.23 -3.13
N THR A 476 2.13 -19.47 -3.60
CA THR A 476 1.39 -20.71 -3.24
C THR A 476 1.86 -21.95 -4.01
N GLN A 477 2.69 -21.78 -5.05
CA GLN A 477 3.26 -22.88 -5.84
C GLN A 477 4.59 -23.39 -5.28
N VAL A 478 5.01 -22.92 -4.09
CA VAL A 478 6.18 -23.43 -3.38
C VAL A 478 6.09 -24.95 -3.20
N GLY A 479 7.21 -25.64 -3.43
CA GLY A 479 7.28 -27.11 -3.39
C GLY A 479 6.59 -27.83 -4.54
N ARG A 480 5.95 -27.13 -5.48
CA ARG A 480 5.21 -27.73 -6.61
C ARG A 480 5.74 -27.32 -7.98
N ARG A 481 6.27 -26.09 -8.10
CA ARG A 481 6.82 -25.53 -9.33
C ARG A 481 8.21 -24.98 -9.09
N SER A 482 8.95 -24.76 -10.17
CA SER A 482 10.14 -23.92 -10.14
C SER A 482 9.79 -22.45 -9.88
N PHE A 483 10.78 -21.66 -9.48
CA PHE A 483 10.64 -20.22 -9.32
C PHE A 483 10.19 -19.53 -10.62
N ASP A 484 10.80 -19.88 -11.76
CA ASP A 484 10.47 -19.27 -13.05
C ASP A 484 9.03 -19.56 -13.49
N GLU A 485 8.56 -20.79 -13.26
CA GLU A 485 7.16 -21.16 -13.52
C GLU A 485 6.18 -20.43 -12.60
N ALA A 486 6.55 -20.20 -11.33
CA ALA A 486 5.74 -19.42 -10.40
C ALA A 486 5.68 -17.93 -10.78
N VAL A 487 6.79 -17.37 -11.27
CA VAL A 487 6.86 -16.00 -11.81
C VAL A 487 6.01 -15.88 -13.07
N ALA A 488 6.16 -16.81 -14.02
CA ALA A 488 5.37 -16.84 -15.24
C ALA A 488 3.87 -16.97 -14.93
N TYR A 489 3.50 -17.85 -14.00
CA TYR A 489 2.11 -18.00 -13.58
C TYR A 489 1.54 -16.70 -13.01
N ALA A 490 2.26 -16.05 -12.08
CA ALA A 490 1.79 -14.80 -11.48
C ALA A 490 1.68 -13.67 -12.51
N PHE A 491 2.61 -13.62 -13.47
CA PHE A 491 2.53 -12.65 -14.56
C PHE A 491 1.30 -12.86 -15.44
N GLU A 492 1.07 -14.09 -15.90
CA GLU A 492 -0.01 -14.46 -16.80
C GLU A 492 -1.39 -14.34 -16.15
N ASN A 493 -1.54 -14.84 -14.92
CA ASN A 493 -2.86 -14.99 -14.29
C ASN A 493 -3.25 -13.82 -13.39
N HIS A 494 -2.29 -13.02 -12.92
CA HIS A 494 -2.57 -11.90 -12.02
C HIS A 494 -2.17 -10.56 -12.64
N MET A 495 -0.91 -10.40 -13.04
CA MET A 495 -0.43 -9.10 -13.52
C MET A 495 -1.06 -8.69 -14.86
N LYS A 496 -1.30 -9.63 -15.79
CA LYS A 496 -1.98 -9.31 -17.06
C LYS A 496 -3.42 -8.82 -16.84
N PRO A 497 -4.29 -9.52 -16.07
CA PRO A 497 -5.62 -9.01 -15.74
C PRO A 497 -5.61 -7.66 -15.00
N ILE A 498 -4.69 -7.48 -14.04
CA ILE A 498 -4.50 -6.19 -13.34
C ILE A 498 -4.21 -5.07 -14.35
N ARG A 499 -3.24 -5.28 -15.25
CA ARG A 499 -2.85 -4.30 -16.26
C ARG A 499 -3.92 -4.05 -17.32
N ALA A 500 -4.73 -5.06 -17.63
CA ALA A 500 -5.88 -4.93 -18.51
C ALA A 500 -7.06 -4.19 -17.86
N GLY A 501 -7.00 -3.93 -16.55
CA GLY A 501 -8.08 -3.32 -15.78
C GLY A 501 -9.28 -4.24 -15.55
N SER A 502 -9.12 -5.55 -15.75
CA SER A 502 -10.18 -6.55 -15.58
C SER A 502 -10.20 -7.18 -14.18
N MET A 503 -9.26 -6.81 -13.31
CA MET A 503 -9.13 -7.33 -11.96
C MET A 503 -8.88 -6.18 -10.98
N PRO A 504 -9.74 -5.98 -9.96
CA PRO A 504 -9.46 -5.01 -8.91
C PRO A 504 -8.28 -5.51 -8.07
N TYR A 505 -7.47 -4.59 -7.55
CA TYR A 505 -6.30 -4.92 -6.76
C TYR A 505 -5.95 -3.81 -5.78
N ASP A 506 -5.22 -4.18 -4.73
CA ASP A 506 -4.46 -3.28 -3.87
C ASP A 506 -2.97 -3.61 -4.01
N GLU A 507 -2.15 -2.56 -4.07
CA GLU A 507 -0.70 -2.65 -4.22
C GLU A 507 -0.01 -2.09 -2.95
N ALA A 508 0.39 -3.00 -2.07
CA ALA A 508 1.07 -2.64 -0.84
C ALA A 508 2.58 -2.59 -1.07
N VAL A 509 3.10 -1.43 -1.48
CA VAL A 509 4.55 -1.16 -1.44
C VAL A 509 4.96 -1.06 0.02
N VAL A 510 5.55 -2.14 0.56
CA VAL A 510 5.71 -2.33 2.01
C VAL A 510 6.48 -1.18 2.64
N SER A 511 7.57 -0.74 1.99
CA SER A 511 8.40 0.38 2.45
C SER A 511 7.62 1.71 2.57
N LYS A 512 6.64 1.95 1.69
CA LYS A 512 5.79 3.14 1.70
C LYS A 512 4.87 3.14 2.92
N TYR A 513 4.17 2.03 3.16
CA TYR A 513 3.26 1.88 4.30
C TYR A 513 4.01 1.90 5.63
N GLN A 514 5.17 1.26 5.72
CA GLN A 514 6.01 1.27 6.91
C GLN A 514 6.57 2.67 7.22
N LYS A 515 6.99 3.45 6.22
CA LYS A 515 7.37 4.86 6.41
C LYS A 515 6.22 5.73 6.94
N LEU A 516 4.99 5.41 6.55
CA LEU A 516 3.81 6.07 7.11
C LEU A 516 3.56 5.63 8.56
N GLY A 517 4.05 4.45 8.97
CA GLY A 517 4.02 3.89 10.33
C GLY A 517 3.22 2.58 10.47
N ALA A 518 2.83 1.94 9.37
CA ALA A 518 2.27 0.58 9.36
C ALA A 518 3.40 -0.45 9.52
N ILE A 519 4.10 -0.35 10.65
CA ILE A 519 5.25 -1.18 11.00
C ILE A 519 4.83 -2.35 11.90
N PRO A 520 5.55 -3.48 11.86
CA PRO A 520 5.25 -4.61 12.71
C PRO A 520 5.39 -4.32 14.20
N ILE A 521 4.52 -4.94 15.00
CA ILE A 521 4.65 -4.94 16.46
C ILE A 521 5.90 -5.68 16.92
N ASP A 522 6.30 -5.45 18.16
CA ASP A 522 7.36 -6.23 18.77
C ASP A 522 6.81 -7.61 19.12
N LEU A 523 7.36 -8.63 18.47
CA LEU A 523 6.94 -9.99 18.70
C LEU A 523 7.76 -10.62 19.84
N PRO A 524 7.16 -11.49 20.68
CA PRO A 524 7.87 -12.10 21.80
C PRO A 524 9.18 -12.81 21.37
N PRO A 525 10.26 -12.76 22.17
CA PRO A 525 11.48 -13.51 21.87
C PRO A 525 11.22 -15.01 21.75
N VAL A 526 11.91 -15.69 20.83
CA VAL A 526 11.75 -17.13 20.57
C VAL A 526 12.93 -17.99 21.07
N GLY A 527 13.88 -17.38 21.81
CA GLY A 527 15.10 -18.03 22.29
C GLY A 527 16.16 -18.20 21.19
N GLU A 528 17.26 -18.88 21.53
CA GLU A 528 18.39 -19.14 20.61
C GLU A 528 18.09 -20.25 19.60
N ASP A 529 18.69 -20.13 18.41
CA ASP A 529 18.63 -21.09 17.29
C ASP A 529 17.24 -21.64 16.95
N PRO A 530 16.22 -20.76 16.78
CA PRO A 530 14.84 -21.19 16.52
C PRO A 530 14.71 -22.01 15.24
N LEU A 531 15.46 -21.68 14.19
CA LEU A 531 15.42 -22.41 12.92
C LEU A 531 15.86 -23.86 13.06
N GLU A 532 16.89 -24.14 13.88
CA GLU A 532 17.36 -25.51 14.11
C GLU A 532 16.38 -26.31 14.96
N LYS A 533 15.87 -25.69 16.03
CA LYS A 533 14.87 -26.30 16.91
C LYS A 533 13.55 -26.61 16.18
N TRP A 534 13.19 -25.80 15.19
CA TRP A 534 12.03 -26.05 14.34
C TRP A 534 12.35 -26.94 13.13
N GLY A 535 13.57 -27.49 13.04
CA GLY A 535 13.92 -28.41 11.95
C GLY A 535 13.90 -27.76 10.57
N ILE A 536 14.13 -26.45 10.48
CA ILE A 536 14.20 -25.71 9.22
C ILE A 536 15.47 -26.10 8.46
N LYS A 537 15.30 -26.55 7.23
CA LYS A 537 16.36 -27.06 6.35
C LYS A 537 16.66 -26.05 5.25
N MET A 538 17.92 -25.99 4.83
CA MET A 538 18.21 -25.39 3.53
C MET A 538 17.75 -26.36 2.44
N PRO A 539 17.29 -25.87 1.27
CA PRO A 539 17.00 -26.72 0.15
C PRO A 539 18.17 -27.67 -0.09
N THR A 540 17.86 -28.95 -0.23
CA THR A 540 18.86 -29.93 -0.67
C THR A 540 19.42 -29.37 -1.96
N ALA A 541 20.72 -29.11 -2.02
CA ALA A 541 21.34 -28.61 -3.24
C ALA A 541 20.84 -29.51 -4.36
N VAL A 542 20.23 -28.91 -5.39
CA VAL A 542 20.09 -29.64 -6.64
C VAL A 542 21.52 -29.92 -7.04
N VAL A 543 21.97 -31.13 -6.74
CA VAL A 543 23.13 -31.72 -7.39
C VAL A 543 22.78 -31.57 -8.85
N ASN A 544 23.46 -30.66 -9.54
CA ASN A 544 23.68 -30.82 -10.96
C ASN A 544 24.30 -32.22 -11.10
N ARG A 545 23.46 -33.24 -11.26
CA ARG A 545 23.87 -34.51 -11.84
C ARG A 545 24.20 -34.15 -13.28
N ASN A 546 25.43 -33.70 -13.51
CA ASN A 546 26.17 -33.72 -14.78
C ASN A 546 27.45 -32.86 -14.73
N ASN A 547 28.26 -33.00 -13.67
CA ASN A 547 29.70 -32.76 -13.83
C ASN A 547 30.44 -34.05 -13.47
N PRO A 548 30.92 -34.85 -14.44
CA PRO A 548 31.96 -35.82 -14.18
C PRO A 548 33.33 -35.19 -14.45
N THR A 549 34.14 -35.10 -13.39
CA THR A 549 35.62 -35.18 -13.51
C THR A 549 36.02 -36.62 -13.84
N PRO A 550 37.21 -36.83 -14.43
CA PRO A 550 37.48 -37.95 -15.33
C PRO A 550 37.91 -39.21 -14.58
N ASN A 551 37.24 -40.35 -14.82
CA ASN A 551 37.98 -41.60 -14.96
C ASN A 551 37.26 -42.67 -15.79
N GLN A 552 38.11 -43.46 -16.43
CA GLN A 552 37.91 -44.38 -17.55
C GLN A 552 37.16 -45.66 -17.16
N ASN A 553 36.21 -46.09 -18.02
CA ASN A 553 35.84 -47.47 -18.40
C ASN A 553 34.31 -47.72 -18.55
N ASN A 554 33.84 -47.58 -19.81
CA ASN A 554 32.77 -48.30 -20.55
C ASN A 554 31.30 -48.32 -20.04
N PRO A 555 30.28 -48.54 -20.92
CA PRO A 555 30.14 -48.32 -22.37
C PRO A 555 28.94 -47.41 -22.76
N VAL A 556 28.89 -47.03 -24.04
CA VAL A 556 27.96 -46.11 -24.72
C VAL A 556 26.51 -46.63 -24.81
N PRO A 557 25.47 -45.78 -24.64
CA PRO A 557 24.13 -46.02 -25.18
C PRO A 557 23.91 -45.33 -26.54
N SER A 558 23.29 -46.04 -27.48
CA SER A 558 23.04 -45.65 -28.88
C SER A 558 21.81 -44.74 -29.09
N THR A 559 22.01 -43.69 -29.90
CA THR A 559 21.13 -43.05 -30.93
C THR A 559 19.61 -43.05 -30.77
N GLY A 560 19.00 -41.85 -30.64
CA GLY A 560 17.54 -41.66 -30.66
C GLY A 560 17.01 -40.29 -31.15
N ASP A 561 17.54 -39.16 -30.68
CA ASP A 561 17.07 -37.83 -31.12
C ASP A 561 18.24 -36.86 -31.29
N THR A 562 18.73 -36.70 -32.52
CA THR A 562 19.76 -35.70 -32.85
C THR A 562 19.16 -34.52 -33.61
N ILE A 563 19.54 -33.30 -33.28
CA ILE A 563 19.13 -32.09 -34.01
C ILE A 563 19.72 -32.05 -35.43
N VAL A 564 20.74 -32.87 -35.71
CA VAL A 564 21.38 -32.98 -37.03
C VAL A 564 20.34 -33.33 -38.09
N GLY A 565 20.24 -32.51 -39.13
CA GLY A 565 19.26 -32.64 -40.21
C GLY A 565 18.80 -31.30 -40.77
N MET A 566 18.01 -31.35 -41.84
CA MET A 566 17.36 -30.17 -42.43
C MET A 566 15.98 -29.98 -41.80
N TRP A 567 15.69 -28.75 -41.41
CA TRP A 567 14.47 -28.34 -40.71
C TRP A 567 13.82 -27.20 -41.47
N VAL A 568 12.51 -27.25 -41.64
CA VAL A 568 11.77 -26.22 -42.38
C VAL A 568 10.56 -25.74 -41.60
N THR A 569 10.20 -24.48 -41.76
CA THR A 569 9.02 -23.87 -41.15
C THR A 569 8.31 -22.95 -42.14
N ARG A 570 7.00 -22.79 -41.97
CA ARG A 570 6.19 -21.79 -42.67
C ARG A 570 5.08 -21.32 -41.75
N PHE A 571 4.95 -20.00 -41.58
CA PHE A 571 3.90 -19.39 -40.76
C PHE A 571 3.53 -17.99 -41.26
N ASN A 572 2.40 -17.47 -40.79
CA ASN A 572 1.94 -16.11 -41.12
C ASN A 572 2.34 -15.13 -40.01
N LEU A 573 2.84 -13.95 -40.41
CA LEU A 573 3.24 -12.88 -39.50
C LEU A 573 2.88 -11.53 -40.11
N ASN A 574 2.11 -10.71 -39.38
CA ASN A 574 1.69 -9.35 -39.77
C ASN A 574 1.10 -9.26 -41.20
N GLY A 575 0.26 -10.23 -41.58
CA GLY A 575 -0.40 -10.25 -42.90
C GLY A 575 0.48 -10.73 -44.06
N GLY A 576 1.71 -11.18 -43.81
CA GLY A 576 2.60 -11.82 -44.79
C GLY A 576 2.98 -13.25 -44.41
N THR A 577 3.62 -13.98 -45.33
CA THR A 577 4.10 -15.35 -45.11
C THR A 577 5.61 -15.36 -44.89
N VAL A 578 6.06 -16.07 -43.86
CA VAL A 578 7.47 -16.33 -43.56
C VAL A 578 7.75 -17.81 -43.78
N GLY A 579 8.78 -18.12 -44.56
CA GLY A 579 9.36 -19.45 -44.69
C GLY A 579 10.79 -19.46 -44.17
N GLY A 580 11.16 -20.50 -43.42
CA GLY A 580 12.50 -20.67 -42.88
C GLY A 580 13.04 -22.07 -43.13
N ALA A 581 14.35 -22.19 -43.34
CA ALA A 581 15.07 -23.44 -43.39
C ALA A 581 16.33 -23.36 -42.52
N ALA A 582 16.65 -24.44 -41.81
CA ALA A 582 17.84 -24.57 -40.98
C ALA A 582 18.44 -25.97 -41.17
N LEU A 583 19.72 -26.04 -41.54
CA LEU A 583 20.48 -27.28 -41.65
C LEU A 583 21.53 -27.33 -40.54
N PHE A 584 21.42 -28.33 -39.69
CA PHE A 584 22.42 -28.64 -38.67
C PHE A 584 23.20 -29.86 -39.12
N LYS A 585 24.51 -29.72 -39.37
CA LYS A 585 25.38 -30.82 -39.80
C LYS A 585 26.06 -31.48 -38.61
N GLN A 586 26.45 -32.75 -38.78
CA GLN A 586 27.05 -33.57 -37.72
C GLN A 586 28.42 -33.07 -37.26
N ASP A 587 29.14 -32.36 -38.14
CA ASP A 587 30.43 -31.72 -37.87
C ASP A 587 30.30 -30.38 -37.11
N GLY A 588 29.08 -29.98 -36.74
CA GLY A 588 28.80 -28.73 -36.04
C GLY A 588 28.58 -27.51 -36.95
N ALA A 589 28.60 -27.69 -38.28
CA ALA A 589 28.29 -26.60 -39.21
C ALA A 589 26.77 -26.33 -39.30
N PHE A 590 26.41 -25.06 -39.50
CA PHE A 590 25.05 -24.55 -39.59
C PHE A 590 24.85 -23.77 -40.90
N GLU A 591 23.69 -23.95 -41.53
CA GLU A 591 23.21 -23.10 -42.63
C GLU A 591 21.74 -22.75 -42.37
N GLY A 592 21.38 -21.47 -42.46
CA GLY A 592 20.03 -20.98 -42.21
C GLY A 592 19.58 -20.00 -43.28
N ALA A 593 18.31 -20.07 -43.67
CA ALA A 593 17.73 -19.11 -44.60
C ALA A 593 16.28 -18.77 -44.25
N TRP A 594 15.90 -17.52 -44.50
CA TRP A 594 14.57 -16.99 -44.31
C TRP A 594 14.08 -16.30 -45.57
N VAL A 595 12.81 -16.48 -45.90
CA VAL A 595 12.10 -15.77 -46.95
C VAL A 595 10.84 -15.17 -46.34
N ARG A 596 10.70 -13.85 -46.40
CA ARG A 596 9.51 -13.12 -45.97
C ARG A 596 8.83 -12.53 -47.20
N ASN A 597 7.53 -12.78 -47.32
CA ASN A 597 6.69 -12.23 -48.38
C ASN A 597 5.52 -11.47 -47.75
N ASP A 598 5.49 -10.15 -47.90
CA ASP A 598 4.43 -9.28 -47.38
C ASP A 598 4.08 -8.18 -48.40
N ALA A 599 3.20 -7.24 -48.03
CA ALA A 599 2.77 -6.14 -48.91
C ALA A 599 3.91 -5.26 -49.44
N THR A 600 5.12 -5.32 -48.84
CA THR A 600 6.30 -4.58 -49.28
C THR A 600 7.21 -5.38 -50.24
N GLY A 601 6.85 -6.63 -50.56
CA GLY A 601 7.56 -7.50 -51.49
C GLY A 601 8.31 -8.66 -50.81
N LYS A 602 9.00 -9.47 -51.63
CA LYS A 602 9.77 -10.64 -51.18
C LYS A 602 11.16 -10.19 -50.69
N ARG A 603 11.50 -10.55 -49.44
CA ARG A 603 12.82 -10.34 -48.82
C ARG A 603 13.42 -11.70 -48.44
N THR A 604 14.72 -11.87 -48.67
CA THR A 604 15.45 -13.12 -48.36
C THR A 604 16.70 -12.79 -47.56
N SER A 605 17.01 -13.62 -46.56
CA SER A 605 18.23 -13.53 -45.76
C SER A 605 18.76 -14.93 -45.47
N ASP A 606 20.05 -15.14 -45.64
CA ASP A 606 20.75 -16.39 -45.36
C ASP A 606 21.94 -16.15 -44.43
N ASP A 607 22.30 -17.17 -43.66
CA ASP A 607 23.49 -17.17 -42.80
C ASP A 607 24.12 -18.57 -42.74
N THR A 608 25.43 -18.62 -42.57
CA THR A 608 26.20 -19.84 -42.31
C THR A 608 26.89 -19.72 -40.97
N GLY A 609 27.39 -20.81 -40.41
CA GLY A 609 28.17 -20.72 -39.18
C GLY A 609 28.33 -22.05 -38.47
N THR A 610 28.40 -22.00 -37.14
CA THR A 610 28.51 -23.19 -36.29
C THR A 610 27.39 -23.26 -35.28
N TRP A 611 27.08 -24.46 -34.80
CA TRP A 611 26.09 -24.67 -33.76
C TRP A 611 26.59 -25.61 -32.68
N THR A 612 26.11 -25.39 -31.46
CA THR A 612 26.33 -26.28 -30.32
C THR A 612 25.07 -26.36 -29.45
N ILE A 613 24.88 -27.48 -28.74
CA ILE A 613 23.80 -27.64 -27.75
C ILE A 613 24.41 -27.72 -26.36
N ASN A 614 23.82 -26.98 -25.42
CA ASN A 614 24.08 -27.12 -23.99
C ASN A 614 22.75 -27.17 -23.24
N GLY A 615 22.36 -28.36 -22.79
CA GLY A 615 21.03 -28.60 -22.20
C GLY A 615 19.91 -28.34 -23.20
N ASN A 616 18.95 -27.50 -22.82
CA ASN A 616 17.84 -27.07 -23.68
C ASN A 616 18.16 -25.79 -24.48
N LYS A 617 19.43 -25.38 -24.57
CA LYS A 617 19.85 -24.21 -25.32
C LYS A 617 20.63 -24.61 -26.56
N LEU A 618 20.17 -24.15 -27.71
CA LEU A 618 20.86 -24.22 -28.99
C LEU A 618 21.60 -22.89 -29.18
N THR A 619 22.92 -22.96 -29.28
CA THR A 619 23.77 -21.82 -29.63
C THR A 619 24.10 -21.89 -31.11
N ILE A 620 23.78 -20.86 -31.87
CA ILE A 620 24.16 -20.69 -33.27
C ILE A 620 25.11 -19.50 -33.33
N LYS A 621 26.32 -19.71 -33.84
CA LYS A 621 27.27 -18.64 -34.16
C LYS A 621 27.23 -18.44 -35.66
N GLY A 622 26.39 -17.52 -36.11
CA GLY A 622 26.25 -17.15 -37.51
C GLY A 622 27.36 -16.19 -37.94
N ASP A 623 27.86 -16.35 -39.16
CA ASP A 623 28.92 -15.55 -39.75
C ASP A 623 28.45 -14.10 -39.98
N LYS A 624 27.15 -13.91 -40.30
CA LYS A 624 26.53 -12.60 -40.51
C LYS A 624 25.77 -12.09 -39.28
N THR A 625 25.12 -12.98 -38.53
CA THR A 625 24.21 -12.59 -37.43
C THR A 625 24.84 -12.64 -36.04
N GLY A 626 26.08 -13.13 -35.93
CA GLY A 626 26.78 -13.24 -34.65
C GLY A 626 26.29 -14.43 -33.80
N THR A 627 26.55 -14.39 -32.49
CA THR A 627 26.18 -15.49 -31.59
C THR A 627 24.78 -15.32 -31.03
N VAL A 628 23.94 -16.32 -31.25
CA VAL A 628 22.56 -16.36 -30.81
C VAL A 628 22.32 -17.62 -29.98
N VAL A 629 21.75 -17.48 -28.79
CA VAL A 629 21.43 -18.61 -27.91
C VAL A 629 19.92 -18.69 -27.74
N ARG A 630 19.32 -19.81 -28.15
CA ARG A 630 17.86 -20.02 -28.13
C ARG A 630 17.49 -21.24 -27.29
N PRO A 631 16.48 -21.13 -26.41
CA PRO A 631 15.78 -22.30 -25.91
C PRO A 631 15.21 -23.12 -27.08
N PHE A 632 15.35 -24.44 -27.01
CA PHE A 632 14.74 -25.35 -27.97
C PHE A 632 14.09 -26.55 -27.30
N GLU A 633 13.05 -27.07 -27.95
CA GLU A 633 12.48 -28.40 -27.67
C GLU A 633 12.61 -29.26 -28.92
N LEU A 634 13.21 -30.44 -28.80
CA LEU A 634 13.28 -31.44 -29.85
C LEU A 634 12.46 -32.65 -29.45
N LYS A 635 11.50 -33.04 -30.30
CA LYS A 635 10.72 -34.27 -30.13
C LYS A 635 10.51 -34.93 -31.50
N GLY A 636 11.32 -35.94 -31.81
CA GLY A 636 11.32 -36.62 -33.10
C GLY A 636 11.58 -35.68 -34.28
N ASP A 637 10.59 -35.54 -35.17
CA ASP A 637 10.66 -34.69 -36.37
C ASP A 637 10.14 -33.26 -36.12
N ILE A 638 9.98 -32.85 -34.86
CA ILE A 638 9.54 -31.49 -34.49
C ILE A 638 10.62 -30.81 -33.66
N LEU A 639 11.07 -29.64 -34.14
CA LEU A 639 12.00 -28.76 -33.46
C LEU A 639 11.29 -27.43 -33.18
N LYS A 640 11.12 -27.06 -31.92
CA LYS A 640 10.60 -25.75 -31.53
C LYS A 640 11.75 -24.87 -31.09
N LEU A 641 11.84 -23.66 -31.65
CA LEU A 641 12.84 -22.66 -31.29
C LEU A 641 12.13 -21.38 -30.86
N GLU A 642 12.56 -20.80 -29.75
CA GLU A 642 12.12 -19.46 -29.39
C GLU A 642 12.86 -18.43 -30.26
N ILE A 643 12.15 -17.69 -31.10
CA ILE A 643 12.71 -16.68 -32.00
C ILE A 643 11.99 -15.35 -31.71
N ALA A 644 12.56 -14.57 -30.79
CA ALA A 644 11.99 -13.32 -30.32
C ALA A 644 11.74 -12.30 -31.44
N GLU A 645 12.54 -12.34 -32.51
CA GLU A 645 12.37 -11.51 -33.71
C GLU A 645 11.04 -11.76 -34.44
N PHE A 646 10.42 -12.92 -34.22
CA PHE A 646 9.10 -13.28 -34.73
C PHE A 646 8.01 -13.32 -33.65
N GLY A 647 8.32 -12.85 -32.44
CA GLY A 647 7.34 -12.69 -31.36
C GLY A 647 6.97 -13.97 -30.61
N GLY A 648 7.78 -15.04 -30.70
CA GLY A 648 7.54 -16.26 -29.90
C GLY A 648 8.22 -17.53 -30.43
N VAL A 649 7.61 -18.68 -30.11
CA VAL A 649 8.11 -20.01 -30.48
C VAL A 649 7.74 -20.34 -31.92
N VAL A 650 8.76 -20.60 -32.74
CA VAL A 650 8.63 -21.07 -34.13
C VAL A 650 8.82 -22.58 -34.17
N THR A 651 7.88 -23.28 -34.79
CA THR A 651 7.93 -24.74 -34.94
C THR A 651 8.48 -25.10 -36.32
N PHE A 652 9.54 -25.88 -36.33
CA PHE A 652 10.14 -26.48 -37.51
C PHE A 652 9.81 -27.97 -37.58
N THR A 653 9.69 -28.46 -38.80
CA THR A 653 9.52 -29.89 -39.10
C THR A 653 10.74 -30.39 -39.85
N ARG A 654 11.23 -31.58 -39.49
CA ARG A 654 12.36 -32.20 -40.18
C ARG A 654 11.98 -32.50 -41.62
N LYS A 655 12.75 -31.98 -42.58
CA LYS A 655 12.61 -32.32 -44.00
C LYS A 655 13.20 -33.72 -44.19
N LYS A 656 12.33 -34.70 -44.43
CA LYS A 656 12.74 -36.04 -44.87
C LYS A 656 13.14 -35.93 -46.34
N ASN A 657 14.29 -36.53 -46.68
CA ASN A 657 14.76 -36.56 -48.07
C ASN A 657 13.77 -37.27 -48.97
#